data_AF-A0AAU0KVU6-F1
#
_entry.id   AF-A0AAU0KVU6-F1
#
_cell.length_a   1.000
_cell.length_b   1.000
_cell.length_c   1.000
_cell.angle_alpha   90.00
_cell.angle_beta   90.00
_cell.angle_gamma   90.00
#
_symmetry.space_group_name_H-M   'P 1'
#
loop_
_entity.id
_entity.type
_entity.pdbx_description
1 polymer ?
#
loop_
_entity_poly.entity_id
_entity_poly.type
_entity_poly.pdbx_seq_one_letter_code
_entity_poly.pdbx_strand_id
1 'polypeptide(L)'
;MLNKNKLAEIYKKFGFTQEKTYDDNIAVYSIKTGHYHNADILPLLDGVDVNQTFEEYRQLGYACQIKKYNTYEEAHKELFDGFFSVETTKERLIKDYKIFTDAIVKIHSSTASYSYINSNYYINGSEGDLNVVSEILDRININKPMLFLIEAAAGFGKTCTAYELLLELVTKNIGKIPLFSELSRNRQAKIFRYVLLDEIDRSFPLLSSSLVRNEVRAGNVPVILDGFDELLHESTSNDQVNYEKTEPMLETITELLTDSAKVVLTTRRTAIFDGDDFHQWIASHKDDFDVIRIRIQEPQIEDWIPTNRLQEISSAGFPLDKLSNPVLLSFLRCIDDNDFEKVVKDPTKIVRKYFDSMLERERKRQDLLMSIEDQYKILKIIADDMVQGNYTSESREYISLVIVEKNLSLLEATRKLYTVDERPTTDEIVNKLASHALLDRSGSEGQGIGFVNEFVLGNFVSENIIDDSNNEWIGDKRFIEPAVQSYMPRIDDEKELLWHSLEFSLNFMSGHDKILYCHNLLGKVPLDLNQDSVEQLVITKLSLGDKNTITDTIFVDCSFFSSELICTNFRNVTFVGCSFIDCSFLYLDGKEDIYFLGCDCNNDAIQQKILELDNESDNNITDCDIYILEKFCPKGSVSYYKHRPIKGLCENNNHFYLNEILYTIQKLKKEGYLLTPDKRSFLELNMSKISEIKTILGRSV
;
A
#
# COMPACT_ATOMS: atom_id res chain seq x y z
N MET A 1 -19.75 56.77 -11.53
CA MET A 1 -18.82 57.78 -11.00
C MET A 1 -18.18 57.21 -9.74
N LEU A 2 -16.85 57.05 -9.72
CA LEU A 2 -16.15 56.47 -8.58
C LEU A 2 -15.95 57.55 -7.50
N ASN A 3 -16.36 57.25 -6.27
CA ASN A 3 -16.11 58.10 -5.11
C ASN A 3 -14.62 58.08 -4.73
N LYS A 4 -14.01 59.28 -4.65
CA LYS A 4 -12.60 59.53 -4.30
C LYS A 4 -12.18 58.92 -2.96
N ASN A 5 -13.05 58.93 -1.94
CA ASN A 5 -12.75 58.38 -0.62
C ASN A 5 -12.60 56.86 -0.65
N LYS A 6 -13.48 56.16 -1.37
CA LYS A 6 -13.42 54.70 -1.47
C LYS A 6 -12.22 54.23 -2.30
N LEU A 7 -11.84 54.98 -3.34
CA LEU A 7 -10.57 54.74 -4.07
C LEU A 7 -9.35 54.98 -3.17
N ALA A 8 -9.39 56.02 -2.33
CA ALA A 8 -8.32 56.30 -1.38
C ALA A 8 -8.13 55.18 -0.36
N GLU A 9 -9.23 54.57 0.12
CA GLU A 9 -9.15 53.40 1.00
C GLU A 9 -8.47 52.20 0.31
N ILE A 10 -8.77 51.95 -0.97
CA ILE A 10 -8.13 50.88 -1.74
C ILE A 10 -6.64 51.16 -1.89
N TYR A 11 -6.27 52.31 -2.43
CA TYR A 11 -4.88 52.70 -2.66
C TYR A 11 -4.05 52.71 -1.37
N LYS A 12 -4.64 53.16 -0.25
CA LYS A 12 -3.98 53.17 1.05
C LYS A 12 -3.61 51.76 1.55
N LYS A 13 -4.41 50.73 1.23
CA LYS A 13 -4.07 49.33 1.59
C LYS A 13 -2.77 48.87 0.92
N PHE A 14 -2.51 49.34 -0.30
CA PHE A 14 -1.28 49.07 -1.05
C PHE A 14 -0.12 50.04 -0.72
N GLY A 15 -0.27 50.87 0.32
CA GLY A 15 0.79 51.77 0.80
C GLY A 15 0.88 53.12 0.09
N PHE A 16 -0.10 53.47 -0.76
CA PHE A 16 -0.14 54.80 -1.37
C PHE A 16 -0.68 55.85 -0.41
N THR A 17 -0.25 57.09 -0.63
CA THR A 17 -0.76 58.30 0.00
C THR A 17 -1.58 59.11 -1.00
N GLN A 18 -2.78 59.54 -0.58
CA GLN A 18 -3.58 60.47 -1.38
C GLN A 18 -2.95 61.86 -1.31
N GLU A 19 -2.64 62.41 -2.48
CA GLU A 19 -2.10 63.75 -2.60
C GLU A 19 -3.20 64.81 -2.74
N LYS A 20 -2.86 66.06 -2.41
CA LYS A 20 -3.77 67.20 -2.59
C LYS A 20 -3.75 67.66 -4.04
N THR A 21 -4.91 67.68 -4.67
CA THR A 21 -5.11 68.19 -6.04
C THR A 21 -5.92 69.48 -6.00
N TYR A 22 -5.68 70.37 -6.96
CA TYR A 22 -6.48 71.59 -7.15
C TYR A 22 -7.82 71.32 -7.85
N ASP A 23 -7.90 70.25 -8.63
CA ASP A 23 -9.13 69.77 -9.25
C ASP A 23 -9.71 68.59 -8.44
N ASP A 24 -10.96 68.76 -7.99
CA ASP A 24 -11.70 67.74 -7.25
C ASP A 24 -12.09 66.53 -8.13
N ASN A 25 -12.09 66.70 -9.46
CA ASN A 25 -12.36 65.64 -10.43
C ASN A 25 -11.12 64.81 -10.78
N ILE A 26 -9.96 65.14 -10.22
CA ILE A 26 -8.72 64.38 -10.36
C ILE A 26 -8.34 63.82 -8.98
N ALA A 27 -7.92 62.56 -8.95
CA ALA A 27 -7.31 61.93 -7.79
C ALA A 27 -5.86 61.59 -8.11
N VAL A 28 -4.94 61.91 -7.21
CA VAL A 28 -3.53 61.54 -7.33
C VAL A 28 -3.15 60.71 -6.11
N TYR A 29 -2.59 59.53 -6.35
CA TYR A 29 -2.10 58.62 -5.33
C TYR A 29 -0.61 58.39 -5.56
N SER A 30 0.22 58.71 -4.56
CA SER A 30 1.67 58.57 -4.66
C SER A 30 2.18 57.45 -3.75
N ILE A 31 3.27 56.80 -4.13
CA ILE A 31 4.00 55.86 -3.27
C ILE A 31 5.49 56.11 -3.38
N LYS A 32 6.19 56.02 -2.24
CA LYS A 32 7.64 56.24 -2.14
C LYS A 32 8.30 54.94 -1.69
N THR A 33 9.12 54.37 -2.55
CA THR A 33 9.80 53.10 -2.30
C THR A 33 11.29 53.30 -2.55
N GLY A 34 12.07 53.56 -1.49
CA GLY A 34 13.48 53.93 -1.59
C GLY A 34 13.69 55.22 -2.39
N HIS A 35 14.53 55.17 -3.43
CA HIS A 35 14.82 56.30 -4.33
C HIS A 35 13.78 56.52 -5.43
N TYR A 36 12.79 55.64 -5.56
CA TYR A 36 11.76 55.73 -6.59
C TYR A 36 10.46 56.29 -6.02
N HIS A 37 9.89 57.26 -6.73
CA HIS A 37 8.62 57.90 -6.40
C HIS A 37 7.65 57.67 -7.56
N ASN A 38 6.55 56.98 -7.31
CA ASN A 38 5.51 56.74 -8.31
C ASN A 38 4.26 57.55 -7.98
N ALA A 39 3.53 58.00 -9.00
CA ALA A 39 2.26 58.69 -8.84
C ALA A 39 1.23 58.19 -9.87
N ASP A 40 0.13 57.64 -9.38
CA ASP A 40 -1.04 57.29 -10.18
C ASP A 40 -1.99 58.49 -10.23
N ILE A 41 -2.34 58.92 -11.44
CA ILE A 41 -3.21 60.08 -11.71
C ILE A 41 -4.49 59.57 -12.37
N LEU A 42 -5.62 59.81 -11.72
CA LEU A 42 -6.91 59.26 -12.11
C LEU A 42 -7.93 60.37 -12.38
N PRO A 43 -8.53 60.44 -13.58
CA PRO A 43 -9.72 61.23 -13.82
C PRO A 43 -10.95 60.52 -13.22
N LEU A 44 -11.73 61.21 -12.40
CA LEU A 44 -12.95 60.70 -11.77
C LEU A 44 -14.20 60.81 -12.67
N LEU A 45 -14.08 61.60 -13.74
CA LEU A 45 -15.11 61.83 -14.76
C LEU A 45 -14.52 61.65 -16.16
N ASP A 46 -15.37 61.23 -17.10
CA ASP A 46 -15.01 61.16 -18.51
C ASP A 46 -14.79 62.57 -19.09
N GLY A 47 -13.70 62.74 -19.84
CA GLY A 47 -13.37 64.00 -20.52
C GLY A 47 -12.59 65.02 -19.68
N VAL A 48 -12.18 64.67 -18.46
CA VAL A 48 -11.27 65.50 -17.64
C VAL A 48 -9.85 65.44 -18.20
N ASP A 49 -9.23 66.60 -18.43
CA ASP A 49 -7.84 66.71 -18.85
C ASP A 49 -6.91 66.58 -17.63
N VAL A 50 -6.09 65.54 -17.62
CA VAL A 50 -5.12 65.27 -16.54
C VAL A 50 -3.68 65.68 -16.89
N ASN A 51 -3.44 66.22 -18.09
CA ASN A 51 -2.08 66.50 -18.59
C ASN A 51 -1.34 67.53 -17.73
N GLN A 52 -2.04 68.55 -17.24
CA GLN A 52 -1.43 69.55 -16.37
C GLN A 52 -0.92 68.91 -15.07
N THR A 53 -1.78 68.14 -14.39
CA THR A 53 -1.41 67.43 -13.15
C THR A 53 -0.29 66.41 -13.41
N PHE A 54 -0.32 65.73 -14.56
CA PHE A 54 0.75 64.81 -14.96
C PHE A 54 2.11 65.49 -15.07
N GLU A 55 2.21 66.61 -15.79
CA GLU A 55 3.48 67.32 -15.94
C GLU A 55 3.95 67.96 -14.63
N GLU A 56 3.04 68.43 -13.78
CA GLU A 56 3.37 68.92 -12.43
C GLU A 56 4.08 67.85 -11.59
N TYR A 57 3.49 66.64 -11.48
CA TYR A 57 4.11 65.55 -10.71
C TYR A 57 5.38 64.99 -11.36
N ARG A 58 5.43 64.97 -12.69
CA ARG A 58 6.64 64.57 -13.44
C ARG A 58 7.81 65.51 -13.19
N GLN A 59 7.57 66.83 -13.16
CA GLN A 59 8.59 67.83 -12.81
C GLN A 59 9.06 67.72 -11.36
N LEU A 60 8.19 67.27 -10.46
CA LEU A 60 8.53 66.94 -9.07
C LEU A 60 9.34 65.63 -8.93
N GLY A 61 9.65 64.94 -10.04
CA GLY A 61 10.48 63.74 -10.08
C GLY A 61 9.72 62.44 -9.88
N TYR A 62 8.39 62.44 -9.94
CA TYR A 62 7.59 61.21 -9.88
C TYR A 62 7.53 60.52 -11.25
N ALA A 63 7.65 59.19 -11.25
CA ALA A 63 7.23 58.36 -12.37
C ALA A 63 5.70 58.29 -12.37
N CYS A 64 5.09 59.05 -13.27
CA CYS A 64 3.64 59.23 -13.32
C CYS A 64 2.99 58.23 -14.27
N GLN A 65 1.82 57.71 -13.88
CA GLN A 65 0.94 56.91 -14.72
C GLN A 65 -0.47 57.49 -14.71
N ILE A 66 -1.11 57.52 -15.87
CA ILE A 66 -2.54 57.88 -15.96
C ILE A 66 -3.33 56.58 -15.95
N LYS A 67 -4.21 56.43 -14.96
CA LYS A 67 -5.05 55.23 -14.80
C LYS A 67 -6.51 55.59 -14.83
N LYS A 68 -7.32 54.70 -15.40
CA LYS A 68 -8.77 54.90 -15.53
C LYS A 68 -9.49 53.61 -15.14
N TYR A 69 -10.41 53.74 -14.20
CA TYR A 69 -11.20 52.63 -13.69
C TYR A 69 -12.68 52.88 -13.89
N ASN A 70 -13.42 51.83 -14.22
CA ASN A 70 -14.87 51.84 -14.29
C ASN A 70 -15.49 51.36 -12.97
N THR A 71 -14.78 50.49 -12.24
CA THR A 71 -15.23 49.87 -10.98
C THR A 71 -14.15 49.86 -9.91
N TYR A 72 -14.54 49.65 -8.64
CA TYR A 72 -13.57 49.54 -7.54
C TYR A 72 -12.80 48.23 -7.59
N GLU A 73 -13.46 47.18 -8.08
CA GLU A 73 -12.92 45.85 -8.29
C GLU A 73 -11.82 45.88 -9.36
N GLU A 74 -11.99 46.66 -10.42
CA GLU A 74 -10.96 46.88 -11.44
C GLU A 74 -9.72 47.60 -10.87
N ALA A 75 -9.94 48.63 -10.05
CA ALA A 75 -8.84 49.34 -9.38
C ALA A 75 -8.06 48.45 -8.40
N HIS A 76 -8.77 47.68 -7.58
CA HIS A 76 -8.15 46.73 -6.65
C HIS A 76 -7.40 45.64 -7.43
N LYS A 77 -8.01 45.08 -8.47
CA LYS A 77 -7.39 44.03 -9.29
C LYS A 77 -6.09 44.49 -9.94
N GLU A 78 -6.06 45.67 -10.55
CA GLU A 78 -4.83 46.16 -11.19
C GLU A 78 -3.70 46.39 -10.16
N LEU A 79 -4.04 46.93 -8.97
CA LEU A 79 -3.09 47.09 -7.88
C LEU A 79 -2.60 45.73 -7.34
N PHE A 80 -3.49 44.77 -7.16
CA PHE A 80 -3.15 43.41 -6.77
C PHE A 80 -2.23 42.75 -7.79
N ASP A 81 -2.60 42.79 -9.07
CA ASP A 81 -1.84 42.21 -10.19
C ASP A 81 -0.41 42.78 -10.26
N GLY A 82 -0.28 44.10 -10.06
CA GLY A 82 1.01 44.79 -10.05
C GLY A 82 1.87 44.45 -8.83
N PHE A 83 1.34 44.56 -7.61
CA PHE A 83 2.12 44.35 -6.38
C PHE A 83 2.50 42.89 -6.19
N PHE A 84 1.57 41.96 -6.41
CA PHE A 84 1.83 40.52 -6.25
C PHE A 84 2.55 39.92 -7.47
N SER A 85 2.80 40.73 -8.51
CA SER A 85 3.45 40.30 -9.76
C SER A 85 2.83 39.01 -10.27
N VAL A 86 1.52 39.07 -10.53
CA VAL A 86 0.70 37.85 -10.49
C VAL A 86 1.21 36.76 -11.42
N GLU A 87 1.54 37.12 -12.65
CA GLU A 87 2.02 36.18 -13.66
C GLU A 87 3.38 35.55 -13.31
N THR A 88 4.34 36.33 -12.80
CA THR A 88 5.66 35.78 -12.44
C THR A 88 5.58 34.88 -11.21
N THR A 89 4.70 35.20 -10.25
CA THR A 89 4.44 34.35 -9.09
C THR A 89 3.77 33.05 -9.50
N LYS A 90 2.79 33.08 -10.41
CA LYS A 90 2.18 31.87 -10.99
C LYS A 90 3.22 30.99 -11.68
N GLU A 91 4.09 31.56 -12.51
CA GLU A 91 5.17 30.82 -13.18
C GLU A 91 6.11 30.13 -12.18
N ARG A 92 6.47 30.82 -11.09
CA ARG A 92 7.27 30.24 -9.99
C ARG A 92 6.56 29.05 -9.34
N LEU A 93 5.29 29.20 -8.97
CA LEU A 93 4.52 28.13 -8.32
C LEU A 93 4.33 26.91 -9.25
N ILE A 94 4.09 27.13 -10.55
CA ILE A 94 4.06 26.06 -11.55
C ILE A 94 5.41 25.34 -11.64
N LYS A 95 6.51 26.09 -11.56
CA LYS A 95 7.86 25.52 -11.54
C LYS A 95 8.10 24.67 -10.29
N ASP A 96 7.68 25.14 -9.12
CA ASP A 96 7.80 24.41 -7.86
C ASP A 96 7.00 23.10 -7.90
N TYR A 97 5.76 23.15 -8.42
CA TYR A 97 4.96 21.96 -8.70
C TYR A 97 5.69 20.97 -9.64
N LYS A 98 6.26 21.46 -10.75
CA LYS A 98 7.02 20.61 -11.69
C LYS A 98 8.23 19.96 -11.03
N ILE A 99 8.96 20.70 -10.19
CA ILE A 99 10.10 20.16 -9.44
C ILE A 99 9.64 19.03 -8.51
N PHE A 100 8.51 19.22 -7.82
CA PHE A 100 7.90 18.21 -6.96
C PHE A 100 7.50 16.96 -7.74
N THR A 101 6.73 17.10 -8.83
CA THR A 101 6.29 15.95 -9.63
C THR A 101 7.46 15.23 -10.31
N ASP A 102 8.45 15.98 -10.79
CA ASP A 102 9.68 15.42 -11.38
C ASP A 102 10.45 14.56 -10.39
N ALA A 103 10.52 14.99 -9.12
CA ALA A 103 11.19 14.23 -8.07
C ALA A 103 10.51 12.87 -7.80
N ILE A 104 9.19 12.78 -7.99
CA ILE A 104 8.41 11.54 -7.88
C ILE A 104 8.71 10.61 -9.06
N VAL A 105 8.63 11.12 -10.30
CA VAL A 105 8.62 10.26 -11.50
C VAL A 105 9.99 9.93 -12.07
N LYS A 106 10.99 10.82 -11.95
CA LYS A 106 12.32 10.60 -12.54
C LYS A 106 13.09 9.42 -11.92
N ILE A 107 12.64 8.94 -10.76
CA ILE A 107 13.18 7.73 -10.13
C ILE A 107 12.80 6.48 -10.93
N HIS A 108 11.67 6.52 -11.64
CA HIS A 108 11.11 5.38 -12.36
C HIS A 108 11.61 5.25 -13.80
N SER A 109 11.58 6.34 -14.57
CA SER A 109 12.08 6.40 -15.95
C SER A 109 12.30 7.86 -16.38
N SER A 110 13.11 8.08 -17.41
CA SER A 110 13.26 9.40 -18.05
C SER A 110 12.01 9.84 -18.84
N THR A 111 11.16 8.89 -19.23
CA THR A 111 9.90 9.12 -19.95
C THR A 111 8.67 9.07 -19.03
N ALA A 112 8.87 8.84 -17.73
CA ALA A 112 7.78 8.72 -16.78
C ALA A 112 7.00 10.04 -16.63
N SER A 113 5.69 9.93 -16.45
CA SER A 113 4.78 11.08 -16.30
C SER A 113 3.98 10.97 -15.01
N TYR A 114 3.77 12.12 -14.36
CA TYR A 114 3.05 12.18 -13.10
C TYR A 114 1.53 12.19 -13.35
N SER A 115 0.79 11.45 -12.53
CA SER A 115 -0.67 11.48 -12.52
C SER A 115 -1.19 11.35 -11.10
N TYR A 116 -1.98 12.32 -10.66
CA TYR A 116 -2.61 12.34 -9.34
C TYR A 116 -3.52 11.14 -9.13
N ILE A 117 -3.54 10.62 -7.90
CA ILE A 117 -4.33 9.46 -7.48
C ILE A 117 -5.56 9.99 -6.74
N ASN A 118 -6.74 9.79 -7.32
CA ASN A 118 -8.00 10.17 -6.71
C ASN A 118 -8.46 9.05 -5.77
N SER A 119 -8.09 9.16 -4.50
CA SER A 119 -8.57 8.23 -3.47
C SER A 119 -9.97 8.61 -3.00
N ASN A 120 -10.74 7.62 -2.57
CA ASN A 120 -12.01 7.85 -1.88
C ASN A 120 -11.78 8.70 -0.62
N TYR A 121 -12.76 9.52 -0.26
CA TYR A 121 -12.69 10.35 0.95
C TYR A 121 -14.07 10.62 1.53
N TYR A 122 -14.07 11.05 2.79
CA TYR A 122 -15.26 11.53 3.46
C TYR A 122 -15.16 13.03 3.70
N ILE A 123 -16.23 13.77 3.40
CA ILE A 123 -16.42 15.17 3.76
C ILE A 123 -17.42 15.27 4.91
N ASN A 124 -16.99 15.80 6.06
CA ASN A 124 -17.81 15.94 7.27
C ASN A 124 -18.58 14.64 7.66
N GLY A 125 -17.97 13.48 7.38
CA GLY A 125 -18.53 12.16 7.69
C GLY A 125 -19.43 11.55 6.60
N SER A 126 -19.69 12.25 5.50
CA SER A 126 -20.39 11.71 4.32
C SER A 126 -19.38 11.40 3.21
N GLU A 127 -19.62 10.37 2.41
CA GLU A 127 -18.77 10.04 1.26
C GLU A 127 -18.80 11.18 0.24
N GLY A 128 -17.64 11.52 -0.32
CA GLY A 128 -17.51 12.59 -1.32
C GLY A 128 -17.80 12.11 -2.73
N ASP A 129 -18.54 12.90 -3.50
CA ASP A 129 -18.95 12.54 -4.88
C ASP A 129 -17.96 13.04 -5.97
N LEU A 130 -17.23 14.13 -5.68
CA LEU A 130 -16.23 14.73 -6.57
C LEU A 130 -14.81 14.32 -6.15
N ASN A 131 -13.76 14.65 -6.89
CA ASN A 131 -12.40 14.55 -6.34
C ASN A 131 -12.13 15.66 -5.30
N VAL A 132 -11.23 15.41 -4.35
CA VAL A 132 -10.92 16.32 -3.22
C VAL A 132 -10.56 17.73 -3.70
N VAL A 133 -9.77 17.84 -4.76
CA VAL A 133 -9.30 19.14 -5.27
C VAL A 133 -10.47 19.95 -5.84
N SER A 134 -11.34 19.33 -6.62
CA SER A 134 -12.55 19.96 -7.17
C SER A 134 -13.50 20.39 -6.07
N GLU A 135 -13.68 19.56 -5.05
CA GLU A 135 -14.50 19.84 -3.87
C GLU A 135 -14.06 21.12 -3.14
N ILE A 136 -12.75 21.34 -3.03
CA ILE A 136 -12.17 22.55 -2.43
C ILE A 136 -12.32 23.75 -3.38
N LEU A 137 -12.05 23.56 -4.68
CA LEU A 137 -12.14 24.64 -5.68
C LEU A 137 -13.55 25.20 -5.81
N ASP A 138 -14.58 24.36 -5.76
CA ASP A 138 -15.98 24.81 -5.84
C ASP A 138 -16.35 25.73 -4.67
N ARG A 139 -15.68 25.56 -3.54
CA ARG A 139 -15.91 26.36 -2.32
C ARG A 139 -14.95 27.53 -2.17
N ILE A 140 -13.83 27.55 -2.90
CA ILE A 140 -12.81 28.58 -2.76
C ILE A 140 -13.32 29.97 -3.16
N ASN A 141 -14.37 30.04 -3.98
CA ASN A 141 -15.00 31.28 -4.45
C ASN A 141 -16.20 31.75 -3.63
N ILE A 142 -16.58 31.01 -2.58
CA ILE A 142 -17.66 31.41 -1.69
C ILE A 142 -17.17 32.59 -0.83
N ASN A 143 -17.96 33.67 -0.78
CA ASN A 143 -17.69 34.87 0.04
C ASN A 143 -18.01 34.62 1.52
N LYS A 144 -17.31 33.66 2.12
CA LYS A 144 -17.38 33.31 3.53
C LYS A 144 -16.03 32.73 3.97
N PRO A 145 -15.48 33.03 5.15
CA PRO A 145 -14.20 32.45 5.55
C PRO A 145 -14.35 30.94 5.79
N MET A 146 -13.37 30.16 5.32
CA MET A 146 -13.40 28.69 5.40
C MET A 146 -12.03 28.10 5.75
N LEU A 147 -12.07 27.13 6.65
CA LEU A 147 -10.96 26.25 7.02
C LEU A 147 -11.19 24.86 6.44
N PHE A 148 -10.30 24.41 5.57
CA PHE A 148 -10.28 23.04 5.06
C PHE A 148 -9.22 22.25 5.83
N LEU A 149 -9.65 21.16 6.46
CA LEU A 149 -8.77 20.23 7.16
C LEU A 149 -8.71 18.92 6.37
N ILE A 150 -7.58 18.68 5.68
CA ILE A 150 -7.33 17.47 4.90
C ILE A 150 -6.53 16.48 5.76
N GLU A 151 -7.20 15.43 6.18
CA GLU A 151 -6.67 14.41 7.09
C GLU A 151 -6.44 13.09 6.34
N ALA A 152 -5.26 12.49 6.53
CA ALA A 152 -4.97 11.14 6.01
C ALA A 152 -3.78 10.50 6.73
N ALA A 153 -3.56 9.20 6.55
CA ALA A 153 -2.33 8.53 7.01
C ALA A 153 -1.11 8.90 6.13
N ALA A 154 0.09 8.56 6.59
CA ALA A 154 1.30 8.73 5.78
C ALA A 154 1.20 7.88 4.50
N GLY A 155 1.58 8.44 3.36
CA GLY A 155 1.51 7.75 2.07
C GLY A 155 0.15 7.83 1.35
N PHE A 156 -0.91 8.35 1.98
CA PHE A 156 -2.26 8.44 1.37
C PHE A 156 -2.45 9.67 0.46
N GLY A 157 -1.39 10.39 0.09
CA GLY A 157 -1.47 11.48 -0.89
C GLY A 157 -1.86 12.87 -0.37
N LYS A 158 -1.71 13.16 0.94
CA LYS A 158 -1.96 14.52 1.50
C LYS A 158 -1.16 15.62 0.81
N THR A 159 0.16 15.47 0.76
CA THR A 159 1.06 16.43 0.10
C THR A 159 0.77 16.52 -1.40
N CYS A 160 0.49 15.40 -2.06
CA CYS A 160 0.06 15.40 -3.47
C CYS A 160 -1.20 16.26 -3.64
N THR A 161 -2.20 16.11 -2.77
CA THR A 161 -3.45 16.88 -2.81
C THR A 161 -3.22 18.38 -2.64
N ALA A 162 -2.29 18.78 -1.76
CA ALA A 162 -1.93 20.19 -1.58
C ALA A 162 -1.27 20.78 -2.83
N TYR A 163 -0.38 20.03 -3.48
CA TYR A 163 0.28 20.42 -4.73
C TYR A 163 -0.68 20.46 -5.93
N GLU A 164 -1.61 19.51 -6.04
CA GLU A 164 -2.66 19.55 -7.06
C GLU A 164 -3.55 20.77 -6.88
N LEU A 165 -3.97 21.06 -5.65
CA LEU A 165 -4.77 22.24 -5.36
C LEU A 165 -4.01 23.52 -5.71
N LEU A 166 -2.71 23.58 -5.40
CA LEU A 166 -1.83 24.68 -5.79
C LEU A 166 -1.82 24.87 -7.32
N LEU A 167 -1.60 23.81 -8.08
CA LEU A 167 -1.57 23.87 -9.54
C LEU A 167 -2.91 24.35 -10.09
N GLU A 168 -4.02 23.74 -9.66
CA GLU A 168 -5.35 24.07 -10.16
C GLU A 168 -5.78 25.51 -9.84
N LEU A 169 -5.42 26.03 -8.66
CA LEU A 169 -5.66 27.43 -8.29
C LEU A 169 -4.95 28.40 -9.23
N VAL A 170 -3.72 28.06 -9.62
CA VAL A 170 -2.89 28.88 -10.49
C VAL A 170 -3.33 28.78 -11.96
N THR A 171 -3.69 27.58 -12.44
CA THR A 171 -4.03 27.35 -13.86
C THR A 171 -5.44 27.75 -14.23
N LYS A 172 -6.43 27.56 -13.34
CA LYS A 172 -7.83 27.98 -13.59
C LYS A 172 -8.05 29.49 -13.53
N ASN A 173 -6.97 30.25 -13.27
CA ASN A 173 -6.92 31.70 -13.36
C ASN A 173 -8.06 32.38 -12.58
N ILE A 174 -8.27 31.92 -11.34
CA ILE A 174 -9.35 32.34 -10.44
C ILE A 174 -9.15 33.79 -9.95
N GLY A 175 -8.13 34.51 -10.45
CA GLY A 175 -7.75 35.85 -9.99
C GLY A 175 -7.15 35.83 -8.57
N LYS A 176 -6.62 34.67 -8.15
CA LYS A 176 -6.07 34.44 -6.82
C LYS A 176 -4.63 33.95 -6.92
N ILE A 177 -3.84 34.23 -5.88
CA ILE A 177 -2.48 33.69 -5.74
C ILE A 177 -2.37 32.97 -4.42
N PRO A 178 -2.16 31.65 -4.41
CA PRO A 178 -2.00 30.95 -3.15
C PRO A 178 -0.66 31.27 -2.47
N LEU A 179 -0.70 31.39 -1.16
CA LEU A 179 0.47 31.27 -0.28
C LEU A 179 0.63 29.79 0.05
N PHE A 180 1.65 29.14 -0.49
CA PHE A 180 1.92 27.72 -0.29
C PHE A 180 3.14 27.53 0.61
N SER A 181 3.03 26.65 1.61
CA SER A 181 4.15 26.33 2.50
C SER A 181 4.18 24.86 2.90
N GLU A 182 5.39 24.29 2.90
CA GLU A 182 5.69 22.97 3.46
C GLU A 182 6.30 23.13 4.86
N LEU A 183 5.53 22.82 5.89
CA LEU A 183 5.96 23.02 7.28
C LEU A 183 7.08 22.06 7.71
N SER A 184 7.25 20.95 6.99
CA SER A 184 8.37 20.02 7.16
C SER A 184 9.75 20.68 6.98
N ARG A 185 9.83 21.78 6.21
CA ARG A 185 11.07 22.53 5.96
C ARG A 185 11.44 23.49 7.09
N ASN A 186 10.50 23.82 7.97
CA ASN A 186 10.62 24.92 8.93
C ASN A 186 10.45 24.47 10.40
N ARG A 187 11.18 23.41 10.78
CA ARG A 187 11.11 22.78 12.11
C ARG A 187 11.72 23.58 13.26
N GLN A 188 12.52 24.62 12.98
CA GLN A 188 13.29 25.33 14.01
C GLN A 188 12.48 26.39 14.78
N ALA A 189 11.40 26.90 14.19
CA ALA A 189 10.60 27.98 14.79
C ALA A 189 9.50 27.41 15.69
N LYS A 190 9.60 27.70 17.00
CA LYS A 190 8.70 27.15 18.04
C LYS A 190 7.28 27.75 18.05
N ILE A 191 7.03 28.83 17.32
CA ILE A 191 5.76 29.56 17.32
C ILE A 191 5.28 29.72 15.88
N PHE A 192 4.12 29.14 15.58
CA PHE A 192 3.53 29.12 14.24
C PHE A 192 3.35 30.52 13.61
N ARG A 193 3.02 31.54 14.42
CA ARG A 193 2.93 32.93 13.94
C ARG A 193 4.22 33.43 13.28
N TYR A 194 5.40 33.03 13.78
CA TYR A 194 6.67 33.39 13.15
C TYR A 194 6.95 32.56 11.90
N VAL A 195 6.58 31.27 11.90
CA VAL A 195 6.66 30.42 10.69
C VAL A 195 5.87 31.05 9.54
N LEU A 196 4.62 31.44 9.80
CA LEU A 196 3.77 32.06 8.77
C LEU A 196 4.35 33.39 8.26
N LEU A 197 4.92 34.21 9.15
CA LEU A 197 5.56 35.47 8.75
C LEU A 197 6.78 35.23 7.86
N ASP A 198 7.63 34.27 8.24
CA ASP A 198 8.81 33.88 7.46
C ASP A 198 8.41 33.37 6.06
N GLU A 199 7.34 32.58 5.99
CA GLU A 199 6.81 32.06 4.72
C GLU A 199 6.18 33.15 3.84
N ILE A 200 5.52 34.15 4.45
CA ILE A 200 5.04 35.35 3.74
C ILE A 200 6.22 36.13 3.17
N ASP A 201 7.23 36.41 3.98
CA ASP A 201 8.38 37.21 3.57
C ASP A 201 9.22 36.47 2.51
N ARG A 202 9.29 35.14 2.57
CA ARG A 202 9.91 34.30 1.53
C ARG A 202 9.12 34.28 0.23
N SER A 203 7.80 34.18 0.33
CA SER A 203 6.90 34.12 -0.84
C SER A 203 6.77 35.46 -1.54
N PHE A 204 6.74 36.56 -0.77
CA PHE A 204 6.49 37.92 -1.23
C PHE A 204 7.49 38.93 -0.63
N PRO A 205 8.79 38.82 -0.94
CA PRO A 205 9.87 39.55 -0.25
C PRO A 205 9.83 41.07 -0.40
N LEU A 206 9.14 41.57 -1.43
CA LEU A 206 9.02 43.01 -1.72
C LEU A 206 7.74 43.62 -1.12
N LEU A 207 6.86 42.80 -0.54
CA LEU A 207 5.57 43.23 0.00
C LEU A 207 5.61 43.34 1.52
N SER A 208 4.84 44.28 2.06
CA SER A 208 4.64 44.32 3.49
C SER A 208 3.78 43.15 3.95
N SER A 209 4.19 42.49 5.04
CA SER A 209 3.42 41.43 5.68
C SER A 209 1.97 41.84 6.01
N SER A 210 1.71 43.13 6.27
CA SER A 210 0.35 43.65 6.51
C SER A 210 -0.52 43.65 5.24
N LEU A 211 0.04 44.03 4.08
CA LEU A 211 -0.66 43.96 2.80
C LEU A 211 -1.03 42.52 2.47
N VAL A 212 -0.09 41.58 2.60
CA VAL A 212 -0.35 40.16 2.32
C VAL A 212 -1.45 39.61 3.23
N ARG A 213 -1.40 39.89 4.54
CA ARG A 213 -2.45 39.48 5.48
C ARG A 213 -3.83 40.06 5.15
N ASN A 214 -3.90 41.32 4.69
CA ASN A 214 -5.16 41.91 4.27
C ASN A 214 -5.72 41.20 3.03
N GLU A 215 -4.88 40.81 2.07
CA GLU A 215 -5.29 40.09 0.87
C GLU A 215 -5.61 38.61 1.13
N VAL A 216 -5.00 38.00 2.16
CA VAL A 216 -5.41 36.69 2.70
C VAL A 216 -6.83 36.78 3.25
N ARG A 217 -7.11 37.77 4.10
CA ARG A 217 -8.46 38.00 4.66
C ARG A 217 -9.49 38.29 3.58
N ALA A 218 -9.14 39.10 2.59
CA ALA A 218 -10.00 39.38 1.45
C ALA A 218 -10.29 38.16 0.56
N GLY A 219 -9.55 37.05 0.73
CA GLY A 219 -9.72 35.81 -0.04
C GLY A 219 -8.98 35.80 -1.39
N ASN A 220 -8.17 36.82 -1.68
CA ASN A 220 -7.35 36.91 -2.89
C ASN A 220 -6.07 36.07 -2.78
N VAL A 221 -5.62 35.81 -1.55
CA VAL A 221 -4.49 34.94 -1.24
C VAL A 221 -4.95 33.75 -0.38
N PRO A 222 -5.41 32.64 -0.99
CA PRO A 222 -5.67 31.39 -0.27
C PRO A 222 -4.38 30.86 0.36
N VAL A 223 -4.45 30.35 1.59
CA VAL A 223 -3.29 29.81 2.30
C VAL A 223 -3.35 28.28 2.26
N ILE A 224 -2.28 27.62 1.82
CA ILE A 224 -2.14 26.15 1.78
C ILE A 224 -0.93 25.78 2.63
N LEU A 225 -1.16 25.04 3.71
CA LEU A 225 -0.11 24.61 4.64
C LEU A 225 -0.04 23.08 4.66
N ASP A 226 1.03 22.55 4.09
CA ASP A 226 1.28 21.10 4.06
C ASP A 226 2.07 20.64 5.30
N GLY A 227 1.61 19.57 5.94
CA GLY A 227 2.30 18.91 7.05
C GLY A 227 2.13 19.62 8.40
N PHE A 228 0.91 20.06 8.74
CA PHE A 228 0.63 20.75 10.01
C PHE A 228 0.96 19.90 11.25
N ASP A 229 0.92 18.58 11.14
CA ASP A 229 1.34 17.64 12.19
C ASP A 229 2.84 17.70 12.52
N GLU A 230 3.69 18.14 11.59
CA GLU A 230 5.13 18.26 11.83
C GLU A 230 5.47 19.31 12.90
N LEU A 231 4.57 20.29 13.12
CA LEU A 231 4.68 21.27 14.20
C LEU A 231 4.18 20.73 15.56
N LEU A 232 3.45 19.60 15.55
CA LEU A 232 2.86 18.99 16.75
C LEU A 232 3.79 17.91 17.37
N HIS A 233 4.77 17.40 16.61
CA HIS A 233 5.51 16.18 16.95
C HIS A 233 6.70 16.33 17.92
N GLU A 234 7.07 17.53 18.38
CA GLU A 234 8.18 17.71 19.36
C GLU A 234 7.79 17.47 20.84
N SER A 235 6.59 16.96 21.16
CA SER A 235 6.28 16.57 22.55
C SER A 235 5.48 15.28 22.69
N THR A 236 6.21 14.16 22.76
CA THR A 236 5.66 12.90 23.26
C THR A 236 5.66 12.92 24.79
N SER A 237 4.48 12.86 25.42
CA SER A 237 4.15 11.93 26.54
C SER A 237 2.89 12.25 27.38
N ASN A 238 2.03 13.23 27.06
CA ASN A 238 0.73 13.39 27.74
C ASN A 238 -0.33 14.12 26.87
N ASP A 239 -1.52 13.53 26.72
CA ASP A 239 -2.61 14.05 25.87
C ASP A 239 -3.17 15.41 26.32
N GLN A 240 -3.18 15.71 27.62
CA GLN A 240 -3.63 17.02 28.14
C GLN A 240 -2.63 18.17 27.90
N VAL A 241 -1.34 17.87 27.74
CA VAL A 241 -0.29 18.90 27.50
C VAL A 241 -0.23 19.29 26.02
N ASN A 242 -0.86 18.51 25.13
CA ASN A 242 -0.80 18.73 23.68
C ASN A 242 -1.79 19.80 23.17
N TYR A 243 -2.95 20.00 23.82
CA TYR A 243 -3.88 21.04 23.39
C TYR A 243 -3.39 22.46 23.73
N GLU A 244 -2.79 22.67 24.92
CA GLU A 244 -2.21 23.97 25.33
C GLU A 244 -1.15 24.50 24.35
N LYS A 245 -0.48 23.62 23.59
CA LYS A 245 0.47 24.01 22.54
C LYS A 245 -0.18 24.22 21.17
N THR A 246 -1.32 23.59 20.92
CA THR A 246 -2.03 23.67 19.63
C THR A 246 -2.95 24.88 19.57
N GLU A 247 -3.54 25.28 20.70
CA GLU A 247 -4.43 26.44 20.82
C GLU A 247 -3.80 27.74 20.26
N PRO A 248 -2.57 28.15 20.61
CA PRO A 248 -1.95 29.34 20.00
C PRO A 248 -1.80 29.28 18.47
N MET A 249 -1.69 28.07 17.90
CA MET A 249 -1.60 27.88 16.45
C MET A 249 -2.96 28.03 15.79
N LEU A 250 -4.00 27.43 16.38
CA LEU A 250 -5.38 27.60 15.94
C LEU A 250 -5.82 29.06 16.05
N GLU A 251 -5.47 29.76 17.13
CA GLU A 251 -5.73 31.20 17.30
C GLU A 251 -5.07 32.04 16.19
N THR A 252 -3.83 31.70 15.80
CA THR A 252 -3.17 32.38 14.68
C THR A 252 -3.91 32.15 13.35
N ILE A 253 -4.51 30.97 13.16
CA ILE A 253 -5.35 30.66 11.99
C ILE A 253 -6.67 31.42 12.07
N THR A 254 -7.31 31.50 13.25
CA THR A 254 -8.50 32.31 13.51
C THR A 254 -8.27 33.79 13.16
N GLU A 255 -7.11 34.35 13.51
CA GLU A 255 -6.74 35.74 13.15
C GLU A 255 -6.71 35.99 11.62
N LEU A 256 -6.54 34.94 10.81
CA LEU A 256 -6.56 35.00 9.35
C LEU A 256 -7.94 34.70 8.75
N LEU A 257 -8.75 33.87 9.42
CA LEU A 257 -10.07 33.41 8.97
C LEU A 257 -11.17 34.47 9.14
N THR A 258 -10.94 35.67 8.61
CA THR A 258 -11.93 36.75 8.58
C THR A 258 -12.32 37.09 7.14
N ASP A 259 -13.44 37.82 6.97
CA ASP A 259 -13.98 38.30 5.69
C ASP A 259 -14.30 37.20 4.67
N SER A 260 -13.33 36.81 3.84
CA SER A 260 -13.49 35.79 2.79
C SER A 260 -12.27 34.87 2.67
N ALA A 261 -11.45 34.81 3.72
CA ALA A 261 -10.24 34.00 3.79
C ALA A 261 -10.48 32.52 3.51
N LYS A 262 -9.45 31.86 2.95
CA LYS A 262 -9.45 30.42 2.66
C LYS A 262 -8.14 29.85 3.17
N VAL A 263 -8.21 28.95 4.15
CA VAL A 263 -7.05 28.27 4.72
C VAL A 263 -7.23 26.77 4.53
N VAL A 264 -6.24 26.11 3.95
CA VAL A 264 -6.19 24.67 3.71
C VAL A 264 -5.03 24.10 4.48
N LEU A 265 -5.30 23.13 5.35
CA LEU A 265 -4.31 22.44 6.16
C LEU A 265 -4.27 20.97 5.77
N THR A 266 -3.09 20.42 5.52
CA THR A 266 -2.92 18.96 5.50
C THR A 266 -2.31 18.48 6.81
N THR A 267 -2.80 17.37 7.34
CA THR A 267 -2.30 16.83 8.59
C THR A 267 -2.52 15.33 8.70
N ARG A 268 -1.70 14.65 9.50
CA ARG A 268 -2.02 13.28 9.95
C ARG A 268 -3.27 13.29 10.80
N ARG A 269 -3.96 12.16 10.83
CA ARG A 269 -5.00 11.93 11.82
C ARG A 269 -4.35 11.91 13.21
N THR A 270 -4.63 12.91 14.02
CA THR A 270 -4.13 13.03 15.39
C THR A 270 -5.30 13.06 16.36
N ALA A 271 -5.08 12.60 17.59
CA ALA A 271 -6.08 12.66 18.64
C ALA A 271 -6.54 14.11 18.94
N ILE A 272 -5.70 15.10 18.60
CA ILE A 272 -6.00 16.52 18.81
C ILE A 272 -7.20 16.97 17.97
N PHE A 273 -7.27 16.58 16.69
CA PHE A 273 -8.38 16.94 15.80
C PHE A 273 -9.64 16.06 15.98
N ASP A 274 -9.53 14.97 16.72
CA ASP A 274 -10.64 14.08 17.07
C ASP A 274 -11.08 14.25 18.55
N GLY A 275 -10.47 15.18 19.30
CA GLY A 275 -10.74 15.44 20.71
C GLY A 275 -11.86 16.44 20.98
N ASP A 276 -12.44 16.37 22.18
CA ASP A 276 -13.56 17.24 22.62
C ASP A 276 -13.20 18.73 22.56
N ASP A 277 -11.96 19.10 22.89
CA ASP A 277 -11.50 20.49 22.89
C ASP A 277 -11.56 21.12 21.49
N PHE A 278 -11.14 20.39 20.46
CA PHE A 278 -11.23 20.86 19.08
C PHE A 278 -12.68 20.97 18.60
N HIS A 279 -13.55 20.04 19.00
CA HIS A 279 -14.98 20.13 18.71
C HIS A 279 -15.63 21.34 19.39
N GLN A 280 -15.24 21.66 20.64
CA GLN A 280 -15.67 22.87 21.33
C GLN A 280 -15.16 24.13 20.63
N TRP A 281 -13.91 24.14 20.17
CA TRP A 281 -13.33 25.26 19.42
C TRP A 281 -14.03 25.49 18.07
N ILE A 282 -14.39 24.43 17.33
CA ILE A 282 -15.23 24.55 16.12
C ILE A 282 -16.60 25.14 16.48
N ALA A 283 -17.20 24.67 17.57
CA ALA A 283 -18.53 25.13 17.99
C ALA A 283 -18.51 26.61 18.42
N SER A 284 -17.45 27.08 19.08
CA SER A 284 -17.31 28.47 19.50
C SER A 284 -17.14 29.44 18.33
N HIS A 285 -16.59 28.97 17.20
CA HIS A 285 -16.32 29.77 16.00
C HIS A 285 -17.29 29.50 14.84
N LYS A 286 -18.41 28.83 15.11
CA LYS A 286 -19.38 28.41 14.08
C LYS A 286 -19.97 29.59 13.28
N ASP A 287 -20.09 30.74 13.92
CA ASP A 287 -20.60 31.98 13.30
C ASP A 287 -19.48 32.80 12.65
N ASP A 288 -18.21 32.48 12.94
CA ASP A 288 -17.04 33.21 12.43
C ASP A 288 -16.58 32.65 11.07
N PHE A 289 -16.44 31.32 10.95
CA PHE A 289 -16.00 30.63 9.72
C PHE A 289 -16.52 29.20 9.61
N ASP A 290 -16.56 28.66 8.39
CA ASP A 290 -16.91 27.25 8.17
C ASP A 290 -15.69 26.34 8.26
N VAL A 291 -15.86 25.19 8.91
CA VAL A 291 -14.84 24.13 8.97
C VAL A 291 -15.30 22.95 8.12
N ILE A 292 -14.45 22.56 7.17
CA ILE A 292 -14.69 21.45 6.25
C ILE A 292 -13.60 20.41 6.49
N ARG A 293 -14.00 19.26 7.04
CA ARG A 293 -13.09 18.13 7.27
C ARG A 293 -13.17 17.15 6.12
N ILE A 294 -12.04 16.91 5.46
CA ILE A 294 -11.87 15.98 4.35
C ILE A 294 -10.93 14.86 4.81
N ARG A 295 -11.42 13.63 4.85
CA ARG A 295 -10.67 12.46 5.30
C ARG A 295 -10.38 11.53 4.14
N ILE A 296 -9.15 11.56 3.64
CA ILE A 296 -8.69 10.73 2.52
C ILE A 296 -8.48 9.30 3.03
N GLN A 297 -9.08 8.33 2.33
CA GLN A 297 -8.95 6.90 2.63
C GLN A 297 -7.69 6.30 1.97
N GLU A 298 -7.38 5.06 2.34
CA GLU A 298 -6.30 4.32 1.71
C GLU A 298 -6.62 4.08 0.22
N PRO A 299 -5.76 4.51 -0.71
CA PRO A 299 -5.99 4.27 -2.12
C PRO A 299 -5.90 2.78 -2.43
N GLN A 300 -6.90 2.26 -3.13
CA GLN A 300 -6.97 0.89 -3.58
C GLN A 300 -6.18 0.71 -4.88
N ILE A 301 -5.83 -0.53 -5.25
CA ILE A 301 -5.03 -0.84 -6.45
C ILE A 301 -5.65 -0.22 -7.72
N GLU A 302 -6.98 -0.18 -7.78
CA GLU A 302 -7.77 0.40 -8.86
C GLU A 302 -7.62 1.93 -8.96
N ASP A 303 -7.33 2.60 -7.85
CA ASP A 303 -7.03 4.05 -7.83
C ASP A 303 -5.63 4.31 -8.42
N TRP A 304 -4.70 3.37 -8.21
CA TRP A 304 -3.32 3.47 -8.66
C TRP A 304 -3.13 3.11 -10.13
N ILE A 305 -3.81 2.07 -10.63
CA ILE A 305 -3.54 1.53 -11.96
C ILE A 305 -4.82 1.57 -12.81
N PRO A 306 -4.80 2.22 -13.99
CA PRO A 306 -5.92 2.20 -14.92
C PRO A 306 -6.39 0.79 -15.28
N THR A 307 -7.69 0.61 -15.50
CA THR A 307 -8.33 -0.71 -15.72
C THR A 307 -7.71 -1.52 -16.86
N ASN A 308 -7.30 -0.86 -17.95
CA ASN A 308 -6.61 -1.53 -19.07
C ASN A 308 -5.28 -2.16 -18.64
N ARG A 309 -4.47 -1.42 -17.87
CA ARG A 309 -3.19 -1.92 -17.34
C ARG A 309 -3.40 -3.06 -16.33
N LEU A 310 -4.43 -2.99 -15.50
CA LEU A 310 -4.78 -4.07 -14.57
C LEU A 310 -5.12 -5.38 -15.29
N GLN A 311 -5.89 -5.30 -16.38
CA GLN A 311 -6.23 -6.47 -17.18
C GLN A 311 -5.00 -7.10 -17.83
N GLU A 312 -4.05 -6.29 -18.32
CA GLU A 312 -2.79 -6.77 -18.91
C GLU A 312 -1.89 -7.44 -17.86
N ILE A 313 -1.72 -6.84 -16.67
CA ILE A 313 -0.95 -7.43 -15.55
C ILE A 313 -1.56 -8.77 -15.11
N SER A 314 -2.88 -8.81 -14.98
CA SER A 314 -3.61 -10.02 -14.59
C SER A 314 -3.47 -11.11 -15.64
N SER A 315 -3.51 -10.75 -16.93
CA SER A 315 -3.32 -11.68 -18.06
C SER A 315 -1.90 -12.22 -18.14
N ALA A 316 -0.91 -11.45 -17.69
CA ALA A 316 0.48 -11.88 -17.56
C ALA A 316 0.73 -12.78 -16.33
N GLY A 317 -0.29 -13.01 -15.49
CA GLY A 317 -0.19 -13.85 -14.30
C GLY A 317 0.59 -13.22 -13.15
N PHE A 318 0.80 -11.91 -13.16
CA PHE A 318 1.47 -11.21 -12.06
C PHE A 318 0.47 -10.94 -10.92
N PRO A 319 0.72 -11.44 -9.68
CA PRO A 319 -0.25 -11.37 -8.59
C PRO A 319 -0.22 -10.00 -7.90
N LEU A 320 -0.73 -8.97 -8.57
CA LEU A 320 -0.66 -7.59 -8.09
C LEU A 320 -1.28 -7.41 -6.70
N ASP A 321 -2.38 -8.10 -6.40
CA ASP A 321 -3.10 -8.01 -5.12
C ASP A 321 -2.26 -8.51 -3.93
N LYS A 322 -1.30 -9.40 -4.17
CA LYS A 322 -0.37 -9.88 -3.13
C LYS A 322 0.86 -8.98 -2.99
N LEU A 323 1.20 -8.23 -4.04
CA LEU A 323 2.46 -7.52 -4.20
C LEU A 323 2.30 -5.99 -4.25
N SER A 324 1.07 -5.52 -4.07
CA SER A 324 0.71 -4.11 -4.13
C SER A 324 1.42 -3.35 -3.02
N ASN A 325 2.44 -2.59 -3.41
CA ASN A 325 3.11 -1.60 -2.57
C ASN A 325 3.06 -0.26 -3.32
N PRO A 326 2.83 0.88 -2.63
CA PRO A 326 2.84 2.21 -3.24
C PRO A 326 4.03 2.49 -4.18
N VAL A 327 5.22 1.94 -3.93
CA VAL A 327 6.39 2.12 -4.82
C VAL A 327 6.25 1.36 -6.13
N LEU A 328 5.79 0.10 -6.08
CA LEU A 328 5.53 -0.69 -7.28
C LEU A 328 4.38 -0.08 -8.08
N LEU A 329 3.30 0.28 -7.39
CA LEU A 329 2.12 0.89 -8.00
C LEU A 329 2.46 2.25 -8.62
N SER A 330 3.28 3.08 -7.97
CA SER A 330 3.80 4.33 -8.52
C SER A 330 4.62 4.09 -9.79
N PHE A 331 5.52 3.10 -9.77
CA PHE A 331 6.31 2.72 -10.95
C PHE A 331 5.40 2.31 -12.11
N LEU A 332 4.51 1.34 -11.88
CA LEU A 332 3.60 0.81 -12.90
C LEU A 332 2.61 1.85 -13.42
N ARG A 333 2.25 2.87 -12.61
CA ARG A 333 1.41 4.00 -13.04
C ARG A 333 2.18 4.99 -13.90
N CYS A 334 3.39 5.37 -13.48
CA CYS A 334 4.08 6.53 -14.05
C CYS A 334 4.84 6.23 -15.34
N ILE A 335 5.24 4.98 -15.61
CA ILE A 335 5.90 4.61 -16.87
C ILE A 335 4.97 4.80 -18.08
N ASP A 336 5.53 5.15 -19.22
CA ASP A 336 4.77 5.25 -20.48
C ASP A 336 4.30 3.87 -20.97
N ASP A 337 3.35 3.87 -21.92
CA ASP A 337 2.73 2.63 -22.40
C ASP A 337 3.73 1.68 -23.10
N ASN A 338 4.78 2.20 -23.77
CA ASN A 338 5.77 1.34 -24.42
C ASN A 338 6.65 0.64 -23.38
N ASP A 339 7.05 1.36 -22.33
CA ASP A 339 7.81 0.76 -21.22
C ASP A 339 6.95 -0.19 -20.39
N PHE A 340 5.68 0.14 -20.18
CA PHE A 340 4.70 -0.74 -19.55
C PHE A 340 4.57 -2.07 -20.29
N GLU A 341 4.34 -2.05 -21.61
CA GLU A 341 4.23 -3.27 -22.42
C GLU A 341 5.48 -4.16 -22.32
N LYS A 342 6.69 -3.58 -22.32
CA LYS A 342 7.94 -4.34 -22.19
C LYS A 342 8.06 -5.01 -20.83
N VAL A 343 7.60 -4.33 -19.79
CA VAL A 343 7.72 -4.74 -18.39
C VAL A 343 6.66 -5.80 -18.06
N VAL A 344 5.44 -5.70 -18.59
CA VAL A 344 4.40 -6.73 -18.41
C VAL A 344 4.73 -8.02 -19.17
N LYS A 345 5.40 -7.93 -20.33
CA LYS A 345 5.87 -9.12 -21.09
C LYS A 345 7.00 -9.89 -20.38
N ASP A 346 7.68 -9.26 -19.42
CA ASP A 346 8.79 -9.85 -18.68
C ASP A 346 8.65 -9.47 -17.19
N PRO A 347 7.80 -10.21 -16.44
CA PRO A 347 7.50 -9.83 -15.08
C PRO A 347 8.70 -9.97 -14.12
N THR A 348 9.75 -10.71 -14.50
CA THR A 348 11.05 -10.68 -13.79
C THR A 348 11.61 -9.25 -13.72
N LYS A 349 11.46 -8.46 -14.80
CA LYS A 349 11.87 -7.04 -14.79
C LYS A 349 11.02 -6.21 -13.83
N ILE A 350 9.73 -6.52 -13.66
CA ILE A 350 8.87 -5.85 -12.67
C ILE A 350 9.46 -6.05 -11.26
N VAL A 351 9.77 -7.29 -10.90
CA VAL A 351 10.33 -7.64 -9.59
C VAL A 351 11.66 -6.92 -9.35
N ARG A 352 12.58 -6.98 -10.32
CA ARG A 352 13.87 -6.27 -10.21
C ARG A 352 13.68 -4.76 -10.05
N LYS A 353 12.81 -4.15 -10.85
CA LYS A 353 12.52 -2.71 -10.76
C LYS A 353 11.87 -2.30 -9.45
N TYR A 354 11.06 -3.16 -8.85
CA TYR A 354 10.52 -2.94 -7.52
C TYR A 354 11.64 -2.81 -6.47
N PHE A 355 12.57 -3.77 -6.43
CA PHE A 355 13.69 -3.73 -5.49
C PHE A 355 14.63 -2.55 -5.76
N ASP A 356 15.03 -2.31 -7.00
CA ASP A 356 15.89 -1.17 -7.38
C ASP A 356 15.28 0.16 -6.93
N SER A 357 13.98 0.36 -7.19
CA SER A 357 13.29 1.61 -6.85
C SER A 357 13.16 1.79 -5.34
N MET A 358 12.88 0.71 -4.60
CA MET A 358 12.81 0.73 -3.14
C MET A 358 14.17 1.10 -2.53
N LEU A 359 15.24 0.45 -2.97
CA LEU A 359 16.60 0.68 -2.47
C LEU A 359 17.12 2.08 -2.82
N GLU A 360 16.83 2.57 -4.02
CA GLU A 360 17.18 3.94 -4.42
C GLU A 360 16.42 4.99 -3.60
N ARG A 361 15.14 4.73 -3.30
CA ARG A 361 14.34 5.60 -2.42
C ARG A 361 14.95 5.65 -1.02
N GLU A 362 15.32 4.50 -0.45
CA GLU A 362 15.91 4.43 0.89
C GLU A 362 17.27 5.11 0.95
N ARG A 363 18.09 4.96 -0.10
CA ARG A 363 19.35 5.68 -0.29
C ARG A 363 19.18 7.19 -0.11
N LYS A 364 18.20 7.79 -0.81
CA LYS A 364 17.92 9.23 -0.73
C LYS A 364 17.28 9.63 0.59
N ARG A 365 16.27 8.87 1.06
CA ARG A 365 15.49 9.17 2.27
C ARG A 365 16.35 9.20 3.53
N GLN A 366 17.29 8.27 3.63
CA GLN A 366 18.15 8.12 4.81
C GLN A 366 19.50 8.84 4.65
N ASP A 367 19.74 9.52 3.52
CA ASP A 367 21.06 10.04 3.13
C ASP A 367 22.14 8.96 3.33
N LEU A 368 21.88 7.78 2.77
CA LEU A 368 22.75 6.61 2.87
C LEU A 368 23.61 6.56 1.60
N LEU A 369 24.89 6.91 1.68
CA LEU A 369 25.80 6.82 0.53
C LEU A 369 26.26 5.37 0.25
N MET A 370 25.32 4.43 0.16
CA MET A 370 25.56 3.02 -0.19
C MET A 370 24.94 2.72 -1.56
N SER A 371 25.60 1.89 -2.37
CA SER A 371 25.05 1.47 -3.66
C SER A 371 23.78 0.61 -3.49
N ILE A 372 22.99 0.46 -4.56
CA ILE A 372 21.80 -0.40 -4.54
C ILE A 372 22.24 -1.85 -4.36
N GLU A 373 23.29 -2.26 -5.06
CA GLU A 373 23.86 -3.60 -5.03
C GLU A 373 24.35 -3.98 -3.63
N ASP A 374 25.00 -3.04 -2.94
CA ASP A 374 25.50 -3.26 -1.58
C ASP A 374 24.37 -3.37 -0.55
N GLN A 375 23.34 -2.51 -0.66
CA GLN A 375 22.14 -2.63 0.18
C GLN A 375 21.45 -3.97 -0.03
N TYR A 376 21.28 -4.38 -1.30
CA TYR A 376 20.67 -5.65 -1.68
C TYR A 376 21.44 -6.83 -1.08
N LYS A 377 22.78 -6.79 -1.15
CA LYS A 377 23.66 -7.80 -0.56
C LYS A 377 23.48 -7.92 0.95
N ILE A 378 23.38 -6.80 1.68
CA ILE A 378 23.17 -6.83 3.13
C ILE A 378 21.81 -7.47 3.46
N LEU A 379 20.73 -7.10 2.75
CA LEU A 379 19.41 -7.68 2.96
C LEU A 379 19.40 -9.18 2.66
N LYS A 380 20.08 -9.62 1.60
CA LYS A 380 20.24 -11.04 1.26
C LYS A 380 20.96 -11.82 2.37
N ILE A 381 21.97 -11.21 3.00
CA ILE A 381 22.70 -11.79 4.15
C ILE A 381 21.79 -11.92 5.39
N ILE A 382 20.90 -10.95 5.63
CA ILE A 382 19.92 -11.05 6.71
C ILE A 382 18.97 -12.23 6.46
N ALA A 383 18.51 -12.41 5.22
CA ALA A 383 17.66 -13.54 4.86
C ALA A 383 18.39 -14.89 5.02
N ASP A 384 19.69 -14.96 4.69
CA ASP A 384 20.52 -16.15 4.92
C ASP A 384 20.64 -16.47 6.42
N ASP A 385 20.84 -15.46 7.25
CA ASP A 385 20.89 -15.61 8.71
C ASP A 385 19.55 -16.11 9.28
N MET A 386 18.43 -15.57 8.79
CA MET A 386 17.08 -16.03 9.12
C MET A 386 16.87 -17.52 8.82
N VAL A 387 17.33 -17.98 7.65
CA VAL A 387 17.27 -19.40 7.26
C VAL A 387 18.12 -20.26 8.18
N GLN A 388 19.38 -19.87 8.43
CA GLN A 388 20.32 -20.60 9.28
C GLN A 388 19.84 -20.68 10.74
N GLY A 389 19.27 -19.60 11.26
CA GLY A 389 18.71 -19.52 12.61
C GLY A 389 17.27 -20.02 12.75
N ASN A 390 16.62 -20.39 11.64
CA ASN A 390 15.22 -20.79 11.55
C ASN A 390 14.22 -19.80 12.20
N TYR A 391 14.42 -18.50 11.97
CA TYR A 391 13.55 -17.43 12.46
C TYR A 391 13.14 -16.48 11.32
N THR A 392 11.99 -15.81 11.45
CA THR A 392 11.49 -14.84 10.43
C THR A 392 11.48 -13.39 10.94
N SER A 393 11.68 -13.20 12.24
CA SER A 393 11.79 -11.90 12.90
C SER A 393 12.62 -12.02 14.18
N GLU A 394 13.44 -11.02 14.48
CA GLU A 394 14.29 -11.01 15.68
C GLU A 394 14.46 -9.59 16.24
N SER A 395 15.00 -9.45 17.46
CA SER A 395 15.24 -8.13 18.06
C SER A 395 16.06 -7.21 17.15
N ARG A 396 15.82 -5.89 17.25
CA ARG A 396 16.56 -4.90 16.45
C ARG A 396 18.05 -4.98 16.73
N GLU A 397 18.40 -5.22 17.98
CA GLU A 397 19.75 -5.39 18.47
C GLU A 397 20.43 -6.57 17.78
N TYR A 398 19.73 -7.71 17.65
CA TYR A 398 20.24 -8.89 16.96
C TYR A 398 20.43 -8.64 15.46
N ILE A 399 19.42 -8.09 14.77
CA ILE A 399 19.54 -7.75 13.34
C ILE A 399 20.69 -6.78 13.10
N SER A 400 20.89 -5.82 14.00
CA SER A 400 22.01 -4.87 13.91
C SER A 400 23.36 -5.56 14.08
N LEU A 401 23.46 -6.53 14.99
CA LEU A 401 24.64 -7.36 15.19
C LEU A 401 24.96 -8.19 13.93
N VAL A 402 23.96 -8.83 13.31
CA VAL A 402 24.12 -9.58 12.05
C VAL A 402 24.67 -8.69 10.93
N ILE A 403 24.14 -7.47 10.79
CA ILE A 403 24.62 -6.50 9.80
C ILE A 403 26.09 -6.17 10.05
N VAL A 404 26.48 -5.87 11.29
CA VAL A 404 27.86 -5.52 11.65
C VAL A 404 28.82 -6.68 11.40
N GLU A 405 28.53 -7.86 11.95
CA GLU A 405 29.44 -9.00 11.93
C GLU A 405 29.69 -9.52 10.52
N LYS A 406 28.64 -9.58 9.69
CA LYS A 406 28.76 -10.14 8.33
C LYS A 406 29.17 -9.11 7.27
N ASN A 407 29.18 -7.79 7.58
CA ASN A 407 29.40 -6.73 6.57
C ASN A 407 30.38 -5.62 6.97
N LEU A 408 31.26 -5.83 7.96
CA LEU A 408 32.16 -4.79 8.48
C LEU A 408 32.95 -4.04 7.39
N SER A 409 33.53 -4.75 6.42
CA SER A 409 34.32 -4.16 5.33
C SER A 409 33.48 -3.26 4.42
N LEU A 410 32.24 -3.66 4.14
CA LEU A 410 31.30 -2.90 3.33
C LEU A 410 30.81 -1.64 4.06
N LEU A 411 30.54 -1.76 5.36
CA LEU A 411 30.19 -0.62 6.22
C LEU A 411 31.33 0.41 6.25
N GLU A 412 32.58 -0.04 6.43
CA GLU A 412 33.75 0.84 6.40
C GLU A 412 33.96 1.52 5.04
N ALA A 413 33.76 0.80 3.93
CA ALA A 413 33.83 1.36 2.59
C ALA A 413 32.77 2.45 2.40
N THR A 414 31.54 2.19 2.86
CA THR A 414 30.42 3.14 2.79
C THR A 414 30.71 4.40 3.60
N ARG A 415 31.25 4.29 4.82
CA ARG A 415 31.65 5.44 5.65
C ARG A 415 32.66 6.36 4.95
N LYS A 416 33.56 5.79 4.14
CA LYS A 416 34.58 6.56 3.42
C LYS A 416 34.03 7.38 2.26
N LEU A 417 32.79 7.12 1.82
CA LEU A 417 32.12 7.89 0.76
C LEU A 417 31.62 9.25 1.26
N TYR A 418 31.42 9.40 2.57
CA TYR A 418 31.06 10.67 3.19
C TYR A 418 32.28 11.59 3.36
N THR A 419 32.02 12.90 3.31
CA THR A 419 32.99 13.94 3.67
C THR A 419 33.44 13.77 5.12
N VAL A 420 34.61 14.31 5.49
CA VAL A 420 35.16 14.13 6.84
C VAL A 420 34.22 14.70 7.92
N ASP A 421 33.54 15.81 7.60
CA ASP A 421 32.67 16.54 8.52
C ASP A 421 31.29 15.88 8.71
N GLU A 422 30.84 15.11 7.71
CA GLU A 422 29.51 14.45 7.71
C GLU A 422 29.63 12.93 7.86
N ARG A 423 30.83 12.40 8.14
CA ARG A 423 31.08 10.96 8.16
C ARG A 423 30.34 10.30 9.32
N PRO A 424 29.39 9.40 9.03
CA PRO A 424 28.65 8.73 10.08
C PRO A 424 29.50 7.71 10.82
N THR A 425 29.07 7.36 12.02
CA THR A 425 29.59 6.20 12.75
C THR A 425 29.13 4.89 12.09
N THR A 426 29.79 3.77 12.40
CA THR A 426 29.32 2.46 11.92
C THR A 426 27.92 2.18 12.43
N ASP A 427 27.64 2.49 13.70
CA ASP A 427 26.34 2.29 14.34
C ASP A 427 25.24 3.14 13.68
N GLU A 428 25.54 4.34 13.21
CA GLU A 428 24.59 5.17 12.46
C GLU A 428 24.21 4.53 11.11
N ILE A 429 25.17 4.00 10.35
CA ILE A 429 24.86 3.28 9.10
C ILE A 429 24.05 2.01 9.39
N VAL A 430 24.43 1.25 10.41
CA VAL A 430 23.70 0.04 10.81
C VAL A 430 22.28 0.38 11.22
N ASN A 431 22.07 1.48 11.95
CA ASN A 431 20.74 1.95 12.32
C ASN A 431 19.90 2.37 11.10
N LYS A 432 20.51 3.00 10.08
CA LYS A 432 19.84 3.29 8.81
C LYS A 432 19.36 1.99 8.15
N LEU A 433 20.25 1.00 8.02
CA LEU A 433 19.96 -0.32 7.42
C LEU A 433 18.94 -1.15 8.21
N ALA A 434 19.02 -1.17 9.55
CA ALA A 434 18.05 -1.88 10.41
C ALA A 434 16.68 -1.18 10.46
N SER A 435 16.57 0.04 9.92
CA SER A 435 15.31 0.80 9.77
C SER A 435 14.88 0.91 8.30
N HIS A 436 15.44 0.07 7.44
CA HIS A 436 15.15 0.05 6.02
C HIS A 436 13.68 -0.30 5.78
N ALA A 437 13.04 0.31 4.78
CA ALA A 437 11.60 0.13 4.54
C ALA A 437 11.16 -1.27 4.08
N LEU A 438 12.12 -2.16 3.78
CA LEU A 438 11.86 -3.58 3.52
C LEU A 438 11.86 -4.42 4.80
N LEU A 439 12.23 -3.82 5.94
CA LEU A 439 12.20 -4.41 7.26
C LEU A 439 11.12 -3.69 8.08
N ASP A 440 10.25 -4.45 8.74
CA ASP A 440 9.19 -3.90 9.58
C ASP A 440 9.06 -4.67 10.89
N ARG A 441 8.37 -4.06 11.86
CA ARG A 441 8.05 -4.69 13.14
C ARG A 441 6.92 -5.69 12.94
N SER A 442 7.19 -6.93 13.30
CA SER A 442 6.18 -7.99 13.29
C SER A 442 5.19 -7.83 14.45
N GLY A 443 3.91 -7.59 14.12
CA GLY A 443 2.77 -7.74 15.04
C GLY A 443 2.54 -6.65 16.11
N SER A 444 1.35 -6.70 16.72
CA SER A 444 0.82 -5.75 17.72
C SER A 444 1.47 -5.78 19.11
N GLU A 445 2.39 -6.71 19.36
CA GLU A 445 3.06 -6.89 20.67
C GLU A 445 4.59 -6.78 20.60
N GLY A 446 5.14 -6.11 19.58
CA GLY A 446 6.43 -5.44 19.68
C GLY A 446 7.67 -6.28 20.00
N GLN A 447 7.82 -7.49 19.44
CA GLN A 447 9.08 -8.25 19.57
C GLN A 447 9.54 -8.88 18.25
N GLY A 448 10.08 -8.04 17.36
CA GLY A 448 10.93 -8.52 16.27
C GLY A 448 10.85 -7.67 15.01
N ILE A 449 12.01 -7.34 14.44
CA ILE A 449 12.18 -6.84 13.07
C ILE A 449 12.29 -8.05 12.15
N GLY A 450 11.43 -8.09 11.12
CA GLY A 450 11.47 -9.05 10.03
C GLY A 450 11.31 -8.34 8.69
N PHE A 451 11.27 -9.09 7.59
CA PHE A 451 10.90 -8.47 6.30
C PHE A 451 9.42 -8.06 6.31
N VAL A 452 9.13 -6.97 5.60
CA VAL A 452 7.79 -6.35 5.56
C VAL A 452 6.68 -7.29 5.07
N ASN A 453 7.02 -8.27 4.23
CA ASN A 453 6.11 -9.33 3.80
C ASN A 453 6.86 -10.58 3.32
N GLU A 454 6.12 -11.67 3.14
CA GLU A 454 6.64 -12.95 2.67
C GLU A 454 7.23 -12.87 1.25
N PHE A 455 6.73 -11.98 0.39
CA PHE A 455 7.31 -11.83 -0.95
C PHE A 455 8.74 -11.32 -0.90
N VAL A 456 9.00 -10.30 -0.07
CA VAL A 456 10.33 -9.71 0.09
C VAL A 456 11.28 -10.73 0.71
N LEU A 457 10.86 -11.42 1.77
CA LEU A 457 11.64 -12.51 2.37
C LEU A 457 11.93 -13.60 1.32
N GLY A 458 10.87 -14.09 0.67
CA GLY A 458 10.91 -15.15 -0.33
C GLY A 458 11.87 -14.83 -1.48
N ASN A 459 11.91 -13.58 -1.95
CA ASN A 459 12.82 -13.17 -3.00
C ASN A 459 14.30 -13.37 -2.62
N PHE A 460 14.70 -12.89 -1.43
CA PHE A 460 16.08 -13.04 -0.96
C PHE A 460 16.42 -14.50 -0.62
N VAL A 461 15.48 -15.23 0.01
CA VAL A 461 15.62 -16.65 0.31
C VAL A 461 15.82 -17.46 -0.98
N SER A 462 15.02 -17.20 -2.02
CA SER A 462 15.13 -17.91 -3.29
C SER A 462 16.48 -17.72 -3.95
N GLU A 463 17.04 -16.50 -3.89
CA GLU A 463 18.38 -16.26 -4.42
C GLU A 463 19.47 -16.91 -3.58
N ASN A 464 19.28 -17.05 -2.26
CA ASN A 464 20.20 -17.83 -1.43
C ASN A 464 20.13 -19.33 -1.76
N ILE A 465 18.92 -19.85 -2.05
CA ILE A 465 18.70 -21.23 -2.50
C ILE A 465 19.40 -21.49 -3.84
N ILE A 466 19.22 -20.57 -4.80
CA ILE A 466 19.81 -20.69 -6.15
C ILE A 466 21.33 -20.60 -6.13
N ASP A 467 21.89 -19.77 -5.23
CA ASP A 467 23.33 -19.60 -5.09
C ASP A 467 24.02 -20.80 -4.39
N ASP A 468 23.25 -21.75 -3.83
CA ASP A 468 23.80 -22.97 -3.25
C ASP A 468 24.37 -23.88 -4.34
N SER A 469 25.70 -23.90 -4.43
CA SER A 469 26.44 -24.66 -5.44
C SER A 469 26.22 -26.17 -5.39
N ASN A 470 25.70 -26.71 -4.29
CA ASN A 470 25.53 -28.16 -4.13
C ASN A 470 24.19 -28.66 -4.68
N ASN A 471 23.21 -27.78 -4.94
CA ASN A 471 21.82 -28.15 -5.26
C ASN A 471 21.17 -29.14 -4.27
N GLU A 472 21.71 -29.19 -3.05
CA GLU A 472 21.23 -30.01 -1.93
C GLU A 472 20.76 -29.11 -0.80
N TRP A 473 20.19 -27.95 -1.15
CA TRP A 473 19.72 -26.99 -0.15
C TRP A 473 18.65 -27.64 0.72
N ILE A 474 18.71 -27.40 2.04
CA ILE A 474 17.76 -27.90 3.04
C ILE A 474 17.29 -26.71 3.88
N GLY A 475 15.97 -26.59 4.05
CA GLY A 475 15.39 -25.61 4.96
C GLY A 475 13.97 -25.93 5.37
N ASP A 476 13.48 -25.18 6.35
CA ASP A 476 12.12 -25.32 6.88
C ASP A 476 11.09 -24.84 5.85
N LYS A 477 9.90 -25.48 5.85
CA LYS A 477 8.78 -25.13 4.97
C LYS A 477 8.45 -23.63 5.00
N ARG A 478 8.63 -22.97 6.16
CA ARG A 478 8.39 -21.53 6.33
C ARG A 478 9.22 -20.62 5.41
N PHE A 479 10.30 -21.13 4.83
CA PHE A 479 11.13 -20.40 3.87
C PHE A 479 10.90 -20.85 2.43
N ILE A 480 10.62 -22.14 2.23
CA ILE A 480 10.31 -22.72 0.91
C ILE A 480 9.03 -22.10 0.35
N GLU A 481 7.98 -21.98 1.17
CA GLU A 481 6.70 -21.45 0.73
C GLU A 481 6.81 -19.99 0.24
N PRO A 482 7.37 -19.04 1.03
CA PRO A 482 7.66 -17.70 0.53
C PRO A 482 8.55 -17.67 -0.71
N ALA A 483 9.58 -18.52 -0.78
CA ALA A 483 10.47 -18.59 -1.94
C ALA A 483 9.69 -18.91 -3.22
N VAL A 484 8.90 -19.99 -3.19
CA VAL A 484 8.04 -20.40 -4.31
C VAL A 484 7.06 -19.28 -4.68
N GLN A 485 6.34 -18.72 -3.71
CA GLN A 485 5.36 -17.65 -3.96
C GLN A 485 6.02 -16.42 -4.61
N SER A 486 7.23 -16.05 -4.20
CA SER A 486 7.96 -14.90 -4.76
C SER A 486 8.46 -15.11 -6.19
N TYR A 487 8.61 -16.36 -6.63
CA TYR A 487 9.08 -16.72 -7.96
C TYR A 487 7.97 -17.06 -8.95
N MET A 488 6.74 -17.32 -8.49
CA MET A 488 5.56 -17.48 -9.35
C MET A 488 5.40 -16.42 -10.44
N PRO A 489 5.63 -15.11 -10.20
CA PRO A 489 5.50 -14.10 -11.26
C PRO A 489 6.63 -14.13 -12.29
N ARG A 490 7.78 -14.76 -12.01
CA ARG A 490 8.96 -14.67 -12.88
C ARG A 490 8.76 -15.41 -14.21
N ILE A 491 9.71 -15.28 -15.13
CA ILE A 491 9.72 -16.09 -16.35
C ILE A 491 10.05 -17.56 -16.05
N ASP A 492 9.63 -18.47 -16.94
CA ASP A 492 9.73 -19.91 -16.72
C ASP A 492 11.16 -20.40 -16.47
N ASP A 493 12.17 -19.84 -17.17
CA ASP A 493 13.58 -20.17 -16.94
C ASP A 493 14.04 -19.90 -15.50
N GLU A 494 13.59 -18.80 -14.88
CA GLU A 494 13.92 -18.48 -13.48
C GLU A 494 13.16 -19.36 -12.49
N LYS A 495 11.94 -19.80 -12.82
CA LYS A 495 11.18 -20.76 -12.00
C LYS A 495 11.82 -22.15 -12.05
N GLU A 496 12.26 -22.58 -13.23
CA GLU A 496 12.98 -23.84 -13.43
C GLU A 496 14.30 -23.84 -12.63
N LEU A 497 15.02 -22.72 -12.63
CA LEU A 497 16.24 -22.57 -11.83
C LEU A 497 15.96 -22.76 -10.33
N LEU A 498 14.96 -22.09 -9.76
CA LEU A 498 14.60 -22.27 -8.35
C LEU A 498 14.14 -23.70 -8.07
N TRP A 499 13.33 -24.29 -8.96
CA TRP A 499 12.85 -25.66 -8.79
C TRP A 499 14.00 -26.65 -8.71
N HIS A 500 14.99 -26.55 -9.60
CA HIS A 500 16.18 -27.42 -9.60
C HIS A 500 16.96 -27.32 -8.29
N SER A 501 17.14 -26.10 -7.75
CA SER A 501 17.82 -25.90 -6.46
C SER A 501 17.00 -26.42 -5.26
N LEU A 502 15.67 -26.52 -5.39
CA LEU A 502 14.76 -27.07 -4.37
C LEU A 502 14.51 -28.58 -4.52
N GLU A 503 14.84 -29.19 -5.65
CA GLU A 503 14.50 -30.58 -5.98
C GLU A 503 14.87 -31.56 -4.86
N PHE A 504 16.09 -31.42 -4.32
CA PHE A 504 16.57 -32.23 -3.21
C PHE A 504 15.67 -32.09 -1.97
N SER A 505 15.42 -30.87 -1.52
CA SER A 505 14.52 -30.58 -0.38
C SER A 505 13.12 -31.15 -0.60
N LEU A 506 12.54 -30.94 -1.78
CA LEU A 506 11.17 -31.34 -2.10
C LEU A 506 10.97 -32.86 -2.02
N ASN A 507 11.99 -33.66 -2.33
CA ASN A 507 11.90 -35.12 -2.22
C ASN A 507 11.56 -35.61 -0.80
N PHE A 508 11.95 -34.86 0.22
CA PHE A 508 11.69 -35.18 1.63
C PHE A 508 10.43 -34.53 2.20
N MET A 509 9.76 -33.67 1.42
CA MET A 509 8.52 -33.02 1.86
C MET A 509 7.30 -33.93 1.72
N SER A 510 6.16 -33.48 2.25
CA SER A 510 4.89 -34.18 2.10
C SER A 510 4.46 -34.23 0.62
N GLY A 511 3.72 -35.27 0.23
CA GLY A 511 3.10 -35.33 -1.11
C GLY A 511 2.27 -34.09 -1.45
N HIS A 512 1.61 -33.46 -0.46
CA HIS A 512 0.91 -32.19 -0.65
C HIS A 512 1.87 -31.09 -1.14
N ASP A 513 2.96 -30.87 -0.41
CA ASP A 513 3.93 -29.81 -0.71
C ASP A 513 4.67 -30.06 -2.03
N LYS A 514 5.01 -31.33 -2.31
CA LYS A 514 5.61 -31.75 -3.59
C LYS A 514 4.74 -31.32 -4.77
N ILE A 515 3.45 -31.65 -4.73
CA ILE A 515 2.52 -31.30 -5.81
C ILE A 515 2.36 -29.78 -5.90
N LEU A 516 2.09 -29.12 -4.78
CA LEU A 516 1.79 -27.69 -4.75
C LEU A 516 2.95 -26.85 -5.28
N TYR A 517 4.17 -27.09 -4.78
CA TYR A 517 5.32 -26.27 -5.15
C TYR A 517 5.83 -26.56 -6.56
N CYS A 518 5.84 -27.83 -6.99
CA CYS A 518 6.19 -28.16 -8.37
C CYS A 518 5.18 -27.55 -9.35
N HIS A 519 3.88 -27.63 -9.06
CA HIS A 519 2.85 -27.04 -9.90
C HIS A 519 2.96 -25.52 -9.96
N ASN A 520 3.21 -24.85 -8.84
CA ASN A 520 3.35 -23.38 -8.81
C ASN A 520 4.56 -22.88 -9.62
N LEU A 521 5.67 -23.64 -9.65
CA LEU A 521 6.87 -23.26 -10.40
C LEU A 521 6.83 -23.71 -11.87
N LEU A 522 6.38 -24.94 -12.13
CA LEU A 522 6.55 -25.59 -13.44
C LEU A 522 5.24 -25.85 -14.19
N GLY A 523 4.09 -25.64 -13.55
CA GLY A 523 2.78 -26.08 -14.04
C GLY A 523 2.59 -27.61 -14.09
N LYS A 524 3.61 -28.39 -13.69
CA LYS A 524 3.66 -29.86 -13.76
C LYS A 524 4.30 -30.44 -12.50
N VAL A 525 4.10 -31.73 -12.25
CA VAL A 525 4.70 -32.43 -11.11
C VAL A 525 5.70 -33.48 -11.62
N PRO A 526 7.01 -33.17 -11.68
CA PRO A 526 8.03 -34.11 -12.13
C PRO A 526 8.46 -35.10 -11.03
N LEU A 527 8.13 -34.84 -9.76
CA LEU A 527 8.51 -35.69 -8.63
C LEU A 527 7.54 -36.86 -8.44
N ASP A 528 8.09 -38.03 -8.16
CA ASP A 528 7.33 -39.22 -7.81
C ASP A 528 6.63 -39.06 -6.44
N LEU A 529 5.45 -39.67 -6.34
CA LEU A 529 4.71 -39.80 -5.09
C LEU A 529 4.74 -41.27 -4.68
N ASN A 530 5.24 -41.54 -3.49
CA ASN A 530 5.40 -42.91 -3.01
C ASN A 530 5.04 -43.01 -1.53
N GLN A 531 4.00 -43.79 -1.22
CA GLN A 531 3.48 -43.94 0.14
C GLN A 531 3.04 -42.59 0.76
N ASP A 532 2.63 -41.66 -0.10
CA ASP A 532 2.24 -40.31 0.28
C ASP A 532 0.77 -40.20 0.69
N SER A 533 0.47 -39.20 1.51
CA SER A 533 -0.90 -38.78 1.85
C SER A 533 -1.06 -37.33 1.49
N VAL A 534 -1.98 -37.03 0.59
CA VAL A 534 -2.27 -35.68 0.09
C VAL A 534 -3.63 -35.28 0.62
N GLU A 535 -3.67 -34.28 1.50
CA GLU A 535 -4.91 -33.84 2.14
C GLU A 535 -5.26 -32.41 1.70
N GLN A 536 -6.56 -32.14 1.47
CA GLN A 536 -7.14 -30.80 1.29
C GLN A 536 -6.47 -29.93 0.23
N LEU A 537 -5.84 -30.55 -0.78
CA LEU A 537 -5.23 -29.84 -1.89
C LEU A 537 -6.30 -29.27 -2.82
N VAL A 538 -6.25 -27.98 -3.10
CA VAL A 538 -7.11 -27.29 -4.06
C VAL A 538 -6.25 -26.81 -5.22
N ILE A 539 -6.46 -27.33 -6.42
CA ILE A 539 -5.54 -27.10 -7.54
C ILE A 539 -6.24 -27.10 -8.90
N THR A 540 -5.76 -26.26 -9.80
CA THR A 540 -6.36 -26.00 -11.11
C THR A 540 -5.35 -26.29 -12.23
N LYS A 541 -5.78 -26.92 -13.33
CA LYS A 541 -4.93 -27.26 -14.49
C LYS A 541 -3.69 -28.09 -14.11
N LEU A 542 -3.85 -29.02 -13.17
CA LEU A 542 -2.78 -29.96 -12.82
C LEU A 542 -2.69 -31.05 -13.88
N SER A 543 -1.48 -31.39 -14.32
CA SER A 543 -1.21 -32.65 -15.03
C SER A 543 -0.47 -33.60 -14.10
N LEU A 544 -1.05 -34.77 -13.84
CA LEU A 544 -0.56 -35.74 -12.87
C LEU A 544 -0.46 -37.13 -13.49
N GLY A 545 0.68 -37.80 -13.36
CA GLY A 545 0.95 -39.10 -13.99
C GLY A 545 1.55 -39.01 -15.40
N ASP A 546 1.80 -37.80 -15.93
CA ASP A 546 2.48 -37.63 -17.23
C ASP A 546 3.96 -38.04 -17.13
N LYS A 547 4.69 -37.35 -16.24
CA LYS A 547 6.14 -37.53 -16.04
C LYS A 547 6.48 -38.28 -14.75
N ASN A 548 5.61 -38.23 -13.76
CA ASN A 548 5.82 -38.84 -12.46
C ASN A 548 5.02 -40.13 -12.30
N THR A 549 5.54 -41.00 -11.46
CA THR A 549 4.87 -42.21 -11.00
C THR A 549 4.23 -41.98 -9.64
N ILE A 550 3.05 -42.57 -9.45
CA ILE A 550 2.27 -42.41 -8.22
C ILE A 550 1.98 -43.80 -7.70
N THR A 551 2.64 -44.14 -6.59
CA THR A 551 2.58 -45.46 -6.00
C THR A 551 2.09 -45.38 -4.55
N ASP A 552 1.16 -46.24 -4.17
CA ASP A 552 0.68 -46.38 -2.79
C ASP A 552 0.24 -45.05 -2.14
N THR A 553 -0.39 -44.17 -2.92
CA THR A 553 -0.70 -42.78 -2.51
C THR A 553 -2.20 -42.59 -2.28
N ILE A 554 -2.55 -41.89 -1.21
CA ILE A 554 -3.94 -41.57 -0.84
C ILE A 554 -4.17 -40.06 -0.94
N PHE A 555 -5.20 -39.66 -1.69
CA PHE A 555 -5.70 -38.30 -1.78
C PHE A 555 -6.99 -38.17 -0.97
N VAL A 556 -7.06 -37.18 -0.07
CA VAL A 556 -8.17 -37.00 0.87
C VAL A 556 -8.69 -35.57 0.78
N ASP A 557 -9.97 -35.42 0.44
CA ASP A 557 -10.67 -34.13 0.32
C ASP A 557 -9.96 -33.12 -0.61
N CYS A 558 -9.31 -33.61 -1.65
CA CYS A 558 -8.68 -32.77 -2.66
C CYS A 558 -9.70 -32.27 -3.68
N SER A 559 -9.55 -31.04 -4.14
CA SER A 559 -10.37 -30.44 -5.20
C SER A 559 -9.51 -30.15 -6.43
N PHE A 560 -9.82 -30.84 -7.53
CA PHE A 560 -9.14 -30.68 -8.81
C PHE A 560 -10.06 -29.98 -9.81
N PHE A 561 -9.55 -28.95 -10.48
CA PHE A 561 -10.30 -28.16 -11.47
C PHE A 561 -9.56 -28.15 -12.82
N SER A 562 -10.23 -28.53 -13.90
CA SER A 562 -9.67 -28.52 -15.26
C SER A 562 -8.33 -29.29 -15.37
N SER A 563 -8.18 -30.36 -14.59
CA SER A 563 -6.93 -31.12 -14.42
C SER A 563 -6.94 -32.44 -15.21
N GLU A 564 -5.78 -32.88 -15.65
CA GLU A 564 -5.57 -34.12 -16.41
C GLU A 564 -4.85 -35.16 -15.55
N LEU A 565 -5.47 -36.34 -15.39
CA LEU A 565 -4.91 -37.47 -14.65
C LEU A 565 -4.59 -38.61 -15.62
N ILE A 566 -3.30 -38.91 -15.78
CA ILE A 566 -2.79 -39.97 -16.66
C ILE A 566 -2.60 -41.23 -15.82
N CYS A 567 -3.58 -42.12 -15.87
CA CYS A 567 -3.68 -43.28 -14.99
C CYS A 567 -2.73 -44.43 -15.34
N THR A 568 -1.97 -44.36 -16.45
CA THR A 568 -0.97 -45.39 -16.81
C THR A 568 0.08 -45.57 -15.72
N ASN A 569 0.54 -44.45 -15.14
CA ASN A 569 1.62 -44.39 -14.16
C ASN A 569 1.13 -44.44 -12.69
N PHE A 570 -0.16 -44.69 -12.48
CA PHE A 570 -0.73 -44.87 -11.15
C PHE A 570 -0.65 -46.34 -10.76
N ARG A 571 -0.26 -46.61 -9.51
CA ARG A 571 -0.27 -47.94 -8.89
C ARG A 571 -0.78 -47.83 -7.45
N ASN A 572 -1.84 -48.56 -7.14
CA ASN A 572 -2.46 -48.55 -5.81
C ASN A 572 -2.76 -47.11 -5.31
N VAL A 573 -3.56 -46.37 -6.07
CA VAL A 573 -3.91 -44.97 -5.77
C VAL A 573 -5.35 -44.87 -5.31
N THR A 574 -5.59 -44.14 -4.22
CA THR A 574 -6.95 -43.99 -3.66
C THR A 574 -7.32 -42.52 -3.54
N PHE A 575 -8.50 -42.16 -4.01
CA PHE A 575 -9.13 -40.85 -3.81
C PHE A 575 -10.31 -40.98 -2.85
N VAL A 576 -10.34 -40.16 -1.80
CA VAL A 576 -11.35 -40.18 -0.74
C VAL A 576 -11.94 -38.78 -0.57
N GLY A 577 -13.24 -38.60 -0.79
CA GLY A 577 -13.90 -37.30 -0.60
C GLY A 577 -13.45 -36.20 -1.58
N CYS A 578 -12.75 -36.56 -2.66
CA CYS A 578 -12.19 -35.61 -3.60
C CYS A 578 -13.26 -35.11 -4.60
N SER A 579 -13.14 -33.88 -5.05
CA SER A 579 -13.99 -33.32 -6.10
C SER A 579 -13.20 -33.08 -7.39
N PHE A 580 -13.79 -33.47 -8.52
CA PHE A 580 -13.19 -33.34 -9.85
C PHE A 580 -14.13 -32.54 -10.75
N ILE A 581 -13.76 -31.31 -11.07
CA ILE A 581 -14.55 -30.38 -11.87
C ILE A 581 -13.80 -30.14 -13.19
N ASP A 582 -14.41 -30.50 -14.32
CA ASP A 582 -13.85 -30.39 -15.67
C ASP A 582 -12.53 -31.13 -15.86
N CYS A 583 -12.30 -32.20 -15.09
CA CYS A 583 -11.09 -33.02 -15.19
C CYS A 583 -11.15 -34.01 -16.36
N SER A 584 -10.01 -34.55 -16.77
CA SER A 584 -9.91 -35.70 -17.68
C SER A 584 -9.14 -36.84 -17.03
N PHE A 585 -9.61 -38.07 -17.22
CA PHE A 585 -8.93 -39.28 -16.79
C PHE A 585 -8.49 -40.06 -18.04
N LEU A 586 -7.20 -40.08 -18.31
CA LEU A 586 -6.64 -40.80 -19.45
C LEU A 586 -6.21 -42.20 -19.02
N TYR A 587 -6.55 -43.20 -19.84
CA TYR A 587 -6.17 -44.60 -19.63
C TYR A 587 -6.65 -45.20 -18.29
N LEU A 588 -7.80 -44.74 -17.81
CA LEU A 588 -8.42 -45.27 -16.60
C LEU A 588 -9.07 -46.64 -16.84
N ASP A 589 -9.54 -46.91 -18.05
CA ASP A 589 -10.22 -48.16 -18.42
C ASP A 589 -9.36 -49.39 -18.13
N GLY A 590 -9.92 -50.39 -17.45
CA GLY A 590 -9.23 -51.65 -17.12
C GLY A 590 -8.23 -51.59 -15.95
N LYS A 591 -8.07 -50.45 -15.26
CA LYS A 591 -7.25 -50.33 -14.04
C LYS A 591 -8.00 -50.84 -12.80
N GLU A 592 -7.51 -51.85 -12.10
CA GLU A 592 -8.14 -52.37 -10.86
C GLU A 592 -7.52 -51.80 -9.58
N ASP A 593 -6.42 -51.07 -9.69
CA ASP A 593 -5.60 -50.56 -8.59
C ASP A 593 -5.77 -49.05 -8.35
N ILE A 594 -6.87 -48.46 -8.84
CA ILE A 594 -7.23 -47.06 -8.63
C ILE A 594 -8.65 -46.99 -8.08
N TYR A 595 -8.82 -46.36 -6.92
CA TYR A 595 -10.07 -46.33 -6.17
C TYR A 595 -10.60 -44.91 -5.98
N PHE A 596 -11.92 -44.74 -6.09
CA PHE A 596 -12.62 -43.49 -5.83
C PHE A 596 -13.72 -43.71 -4.79
N LEU A 597 -13.72 -42.92 -3.72
CA LEU A 597 -14.59 -43.13 -2.57
C LEU A 597 -15.24 -41.83 -2.14
N GLY A 598 -16.57 -41.75 -2.25
CA GLY A 598 -17.33 -40.54 -1.93
C GLY A 598 -16.81 -39.31 -2.67
N CYS A 599 -16.29 -39.51 -3.88
CA CYS A 599 -15.77 -38.45 -4.73
C CYS A 599 -16.89 -37.90 -5.62
N ASP A 600 -16.85 -36.60 -5.84
CA ASP A 600 -17.79 -35.91 -6.72
C ASP A 600 -17.12 -35.62 -8.07
N CYS A 601 -17.83 -35.86 -9.17
CA CYS A 601 -17.33 -35.54 -10.50
C CYS A 601 -18.44 -35.00 -11.40
N ASN A 602 -18.15 -33.93 -12.13
CA ASN A 602 -19.09 -33.32 -13.08
C ASN A 602 -18.97 -33.89 -14.51
N ASN A 603 -18.15 -34.93 -14.71
CA ASN A 603 -18.04 -35.68 -15.95
C ASN A 603 -18.39 -37.17 -15.72
N ASP A 604 -18.69 -37.91 -16.79
CA ASP A 604 -19.09 -39.32 -16.70
C ASP A 604 -17.91 -40.29 -16.45
N ALA A 605 -16.66 -39.81 -16.40
CA ALA A 605 -15.46 -40.65 -16.39
C ALA A 605 -15.28 -41.43 -15.08
N ILE A 606 -15.71 -40.85 -13.94
CA ILE A 606 -15.64 -41.52 -12.63
C ILE A 606 -16.94 -42.28 -12.35
N GLN A 607 -18.08 -41.90 -12.94
CA GLN A 607 -19.39 -42.51 -12.66
C GLN A 607 -19.45 -44.01 -12.94
N GLN A 608 -18.66 -44.53 -13.89
CA GLN A 608 -18.59 -45.96 -14.22
C GLN A 608 -17.71 -46.79 -13.27
N LYS A 609 -16.89 -46.13 -12.43
CA LYS A 609 -15.93 -46.75 -11.50
C LYS A 609 -16.11 -46.34 -10.05
N ILE A 610 -16.98 -45.36 -9.78
CA ILE A 610 -17.62 -45.26 -8.47
C ILE A 610 -18.15 -46.65 -8.23
N LEU A 611 -17.68 -47.24 -7.14
CA LEU A 611 -18.21 -48.45 -6.58
C LEU A 611 -19.74 -48.25 -6.38
N GLU A 612 -20.54 -48.45 -7.43
CA GLU A 612 -21.89 -48.98 -7.31
C GLU A 612 -21.69 -50.39 -6.78
N LEU A 613 -21.40 -50.45 -5.48
CA LEU A 613 -21.38 -51.70 -4.74
C LEU A 613 -22.78 -52.26 -4.85
N ASP A 614 -22.87 -53.42 -5.50
CA ASP A 614 -24.09 -54.20 -5.59
C ASP A 614 -24.83 -54.16 -4.25
N ASN A 615 -26.11 -53.78 -4.30
CA ASN A 615 -27.02 -53.75 -3.16
C ASN A 615 -27.35 -55.18 -2.69
N GLU A 616 -26.34 -56.02 -2.42
CA GLU A 616 -26.55 -57.17 -1.54
C GLU A 616 -26.46 -56.66 -0.11
N SER A 617 -27.64 -56.46 0.47
CA SER A 617 -27.87 -56.21 1.88
C SER A 617 -27.38 -57.39 2.73
N ASP A 618 -26.07 -57.57 2.83
CA ASP A 618 -25.49 -58.48 3.79
C ASP A 618 -25.31 -57.71 5.11
N ASN A 619 -26.40 -57.65 5.89
CA ASN A 619 -26.42 -57.12 7.28
C ASN A 619 -25.55 -57.95 8.25
N ASN A 620 -24.69 -58.82 7.74
CA ASN A 620 -23.78 -59.64 8.53
C ASN A 620 -22.54 -58.80 8.89
N ILE A 621 -22.16 -58.87 10.16
CA ILE A 621 -20.90 -58.30 10.67
C ILE A 621 -19.75 -59.12 10.07
N THR A 622 -18.82 -58.44 9.41
CA THR A 622 -17.62 -59.02 8.80
C THR A 622 -16.41 -58.91 9.73
N ASP A 623 -15.36 -59.70 9.49
CA ASP A 623 -14.10 -59.58 10.23
C ASP A 623 -13.43 -58.21 10.01
N CYS A 624 -13.69 -57.56 8.87
CA CYS A 624 -13.22 -56.22 8.57
C CYS A 624 -13.97 -55.15 9.41
N ASP A 625 -15.29 -55.32 9.62
CA ASP A 625 -16.09 -54.46 10.52
C ASP A 625 -15.48 -54.45 11.92
N ILE A 626 -15.11 -55.64 12.42
CA ILE A 626 -14.43 -55.81 13.71
C ILE A 626 -13.07 -55.11 13.68
N TYR A 627 -12.24 -55.36 12.67
CA TYR A 627 -10.91 -54.75 12.54
C TYR A 627 -10.93 -53.23 12.67
N ILE A 628 -11.85 -52.56 11.95
CA ILE A 628 -11.95 -51.10 11.97
C ILE A 628 -12.43 -50.62 13.35
N LEU A 629 -13.49 -51.21 13.90
CA LEU A 629 -14.02 -50.83 15.20
C LEU A 629 -13.00 -51.07 16.33
N GLU A 630 -12.12 -52.07 16.20
CA GLU A 630 -11.03 -52.33 17.16
C GLU A 630 -9.93 -51.29 17.14
N LYS A 631 -9.74 -50.55 16.04
CA LYS A 631 -8.82 -49.40 16.03
C LYS A 631 -9.35 -48.29 16.93
N PHE A 632 -10.66 -48.11 17.05
CA PHE A 632 -11.26 -47.19 18.01
C PHE A 632 -11.35 -47.79 19.42
N CYS A 633 -11.54 -49.11 19.50
CA CYS A 633 -11.69 -49.87 20.74
C CYS A 633 -10.61 -50.98 20.84
N PRO A 634 -9.38 -50.71 21.28
CA PRO A 634 -8.33 -51.73 21.32
C PRO A 634 -8.67 -52.91 22.23
N LYS A 635 -8.23 -54.13 21.89
CA LYS A 635 -8.41 -55.32 22.74
C LYS A 635 -7.73 -55.11 24.10
N GLY A 636 -8.46 -55.34 25.19
CA GLY A 636 -7.94 -55.24 26.56
C GLY A 636 -7.85 -53.82 27.15
N SER A 637 -8.25 -52.79 26.40
CA SER A 637 -8.33 -51.41 26.93
C SER A 637 -9.74 -51.07 27.42
N VAL A 638 -9.81 -50.32 28.53
CA VAL A 638 -11.06 -49.72 29.04
C VAL A 638 -11.37 -48.40 28.30
N SER A 639 -10.39 -47.81 27.61
CA SER A 639 -10.50 -46.53 26.90
C SER A 639 -10.90 -46.69 25.43
N TYR A 640 -11.67 -45.71 24.95
CA TYR A 640 -12.06 -45.56 23.54
C TYR A 640 -11.31 -44.38 22.94
N TYR A 641 -10.86 -44.54 21.70
CA TYR A 641 -10.45 -43.41 20.89
C TYR A 641 -11.67 -42.87 20.19
N LYS A 642 -12.07 -41.63 20.52
CA LYS A 642 -13.22 -40.99 19.88
C LYS A 642 -12.95 -40.68 18.40
N HIS A 643 -11.71 -40.31 18.07
CA HIS A 643 -11.30 -39.95 16.71
C HIS A 643 -10.13 -40.81 16.23
N ARG A 644 -10.13 -41.19 14.95
CA ARG A 644 -8.99 -41.85 14.29
C ARG A 644 -8.76 -41.29 12.89
N PRO A 645 -7.50 -41.07 12.47
CA PRO A 645 -7.19 -40.67 11.11
C PRO A 645 -7.47 -41.83 10.15
N ILE A 646 -8.04 -41.53 8.97
CA ILE A 646 -8.35 -42.54 7.93
C ILE A 646 -7.07 -43.29 7.52
N LYS A 647 -5.93 -42.57 7.41
CA LYS A 647 -4.62 -43.16 7.11
C LYS A 647 -4.26 -44.30 8.07
N GLY A 648 -4.44 -44.12 9.38
CA GLY A 648 -4.13 -45.13 10.39
C GLY A 648 -5.06 -46.34 10.41
N LEU A 649 -6.23 -46.24 9.76
CA LEU A 649 -7.14 -47.36 9.51
C LEU A 649 -6.76 -48.13 8.24
N CYS A 650 -6.21 -47.41 7.26
CA CYS A 650 -5.76 -47.93 5.97
C CYS A 650 -4.30 -48.44 5.99
N GLU A 651 -3.60 -48.28 7.12
CA GLU A 651 -2.23 -48.77 7.30
C GLU A 651 -2.16 -50.29 7.07
N ASN A 652 -1.10 -50.69 6.36
CA ASN A 652 -0.90 -52.04 5.84
C ASN A 652 -1.11 -53.08 6.95
N ASN A 653 -2.20 -53.83 6.83
CA ASN A 653 -2.50 -54.94 7.68
C ASN A 653 -2.41 -56.19 6.81
N ASN A 654 -1.76 -57.25 7.30
CA ASN A 654 -1.57 -58.48 6.52
C ASN A 654 -2.87 -59.30 6.41
N HIS A 655 -4.04 -58.69 6.67
CA HIS A 655 -5.31 -59.38 6.91
C HIS A 655 -6.45 -58.96 5.98
N PHE A 656 -6.46 -57.71 5.51
CA PHE A 656 -7.50 -57.10 4.71
C PHE A 656 -6.88 -56.22 3.64
N TYR A 657 -7.43 -56.33 2.43
CA TYR A 657 -7.05 -55.44 1.35
C TYR A 657 -7.60 -54.03 1.60
N LEU A 658 -6.93 -53.02 1.05
CA LEU A 658 -7.30 -51.62 1.23
C LEU A 658 -8.76 -51.36 0.77
N ASN A 659 -9.20 -52.00 -0.32
CA ASN A 659 -10.58 -51.93 -0.80
C ASN A 659 -11.61 -52.48 0.21
N GLU A 660 -11.30 -53.58 0.91
CA GLU A 660 -12.17 -54.16 1.94
C GLU A 660 -12.30 -53.23 3.15
N ILE A 661 -11.18 -52.62 3.60
CA ILE A 661 -11.19 -51.64 4.69
C ILE A 661 -12.05 -50.44 4.31
N LEU A 662 -11.84 -49.91 3.11
CA LEU A 662 -12.53 -48.71 2.65
C LEU A 662 -14.03 -48.95 2.41
N TYR A 663 -14.41 -50.12 1.88
CA TYR A 663 -15.79 -50.59 1.81
C TYR A 663 -16.45 -50.58 3.20
N THR A 664 -15.76 -51.18 4.16
CA THR A 664 -16.22 -51.32 5.55
C THR A 664 -16.38 -49.95 6.22
N ILE A 665 -15.49 -48.99 5.95
CA ILE A 665 -15.66 -47.60 6.44
C ILE A 665 -16.97 -46.99 5.94
N GLN A 666 -17.30 -47.14 4.65
CA GLN A 666 -18.55 -46.61 4.09
C GLN A 666 -19.78 -47.32 4.66
N LYS A 667 -19.74 -48.65 4.78
CA LYS A 667 -20.78 -49.45 5.44
C LYS A 667 -21.04 -48.96 6.86
N LEU A 668 -19.99 -48.86 7.69
CA LEU A 668 -20.09 -48.40 9.08
C LEU A 668 -20.56 -46.94 9.20
N LYS A 669 -20.27 -46.07 8.22
CA LYS A 669 -20.84 -44.72 8.14
C LYS A 669 -22.34 -44.75 7.82
N LYS A 670 -22.75 -45.54 6.81
CA LYS A 670 -24.16 -45.68 6.40
C LYS A 670 -25.01 -46.28 7.53
N GLU A 671 -24.46 -47.22 8.27
CA GLU A 671 -25.08 -47.84 9.45
C GLU A 671 -25.02 -46.93 10.70
N GLY A 672 -24.32 -45.80 10.63
CA GLY A 672 -24.24 -44.79 11.67
C GLY A 672 -23.31 -45.13 12.84
N TYR A 673 -22.42 -46.12 12.71
CA TYR A 673 -21.40 -46.45 13.71
C TYR A 673 -20.21 -45.49 13.67
N LEU A 674 -19.90 -44.94 12.50
CA LEU A 674 -18.87 -43.92 12.29
C LEU A 674 -19.51 -42.62 11.78
N LEU A 675 -19.00 -41.49 12.25
CA LEU A 675 -19.38 -40.14 11.86
C LEU A 675 -18.19 -39.43 11.20
N THR A 676 -18.49 -38.42 10.39
CA THR A 676 -17.47 -37.53 9.82
C THR A 676 -17.43 -36.26 10.67
N PRO A 677 -16.36 -36.00 11.44
CA PRO A 677 -16.17 -34.76 12.20
C PRO A 677 -15.80 -33.59 11.29
N ASP A 678 -15.63 -32.38 11.85
CA ASP A 678 -15.27 -31.16 11.10
C ASP A 678 -13.99 -31.33 10.24
N LYS A 679 -13.03 -32.14 10.70
CA LYS A 679 -11.87 -32.58 9.91
C LYS A 679 -12.17 -33.91 9.22
N ARG A 680 -12.48 -33.86 7.93
CA ARG A 680 -12.88 -35.01 7.10
C ARG A 680 -11.80 -36.11 6.94
N SER A 681 -10.52 -35.81 7.19
CA SER A 681 -9.43 -36.80 7.25
C SER A 681 -9.46 -37.69 8.50
N PHE A 682 -10.35 -37.40 9.44
CA PHE A 682 -10.62 -38.21 10.62
C PHE A 682 -12.01 -38.83 10.56
N LEU A 683 -12.15 -39.96 11.24
CA LEU A 683 -13.43 -40.59 11.53
C LEU A 683 -13.70 -40.48 13.04
N GLU A 684 -14.95 -40.23 13.38
CA GLU A 684 -15.43 -40.17 14.76
C GLU A 684 -16.28 -41.40 15.07
N LEU A 685 -16.04 -42.05 16.21
CA LEU A 685 -16.89 -43.13 16.68
C LEU A 685 -18.22 -42.56 17.18
N ASN A 686 -19.35 -43.10 16.71
CA ASN A 686 -20.66 -42.69 17.19
C ASN A 686 -20.88 -43.20 18.63
N MET A 687 -20.62 -42.34 19.61
CA MET A 687 -20.77 -42.67 21.03
C MET A 687 -22.20 -43.06 21.42
N SER A 688 -23.22 -42.65 20.65
CA SER A 688 -24.62 -43.07 20.91
C SER A 688 -24.86 -44.55 20.63
N LYS A 689 -24.04 -45.19 19.78
CA LYS A 689 -24.13 -46.62 19.42
C LYS A 689 -23.09 -47.49 20.14
N ILE A 690 -22.43 -47.00 21.19
CA ILE A 690 -21.31 -47.71 21.83
C ILE A 690 -21.69 -49.09 22.38
N SER A 691 -22.94 -49.27 22.84
CA SER A 691 -23.44 -50.55 23.34
C SER A 691 -23.57 -51.61 22.24
N GLU A 692 -24.03 -51.19 21.06
CA GLU A 692 -24.09 -52.04 19.85
C GLU A 692 -22.67 -52.39 19.39
N ILE A 693 -21.77 -51.40 19.32
CA ILE A 693 -20.36 -51.60 18.97
C ILE A 693 -19.66 -52.60 19.90
N LYS A 694 -19.92 -52.54 21.22
CA LYS A 694 -19.41 -53.53 22.18
C LYS A 694 -19.94 -54.94 21.91
N THR A 695 -21.19 -55.05 21.50
CA THR A 695 -21.81 -56.34 21.17
C THR A 695 -21.18 -56.93 19.92
N ILE A 696 -20.97 -56.09 18.89
CA ILE A 696 -20.25 -56.44 17.65
C ILE A 696 -18.83 -56.95 17.96
N LEU A 697 -18.13 -56.30 18.88
CA LEU A 697 -16.76 -56.69 19.28
C LEU A 697 -16.70 -57.88 20.25
N GLY A 698 -17.85 -58.46 20.65
CA GLY A 698 -17.91 -59.56 21.63
C GLY A 698 -17.51 -59.16 23.06
N ARG A 699 -17.72 -57.88 23.42
CA ARG A 699 -17.30 -57.24 24.69
C ARG A 699 -18.47 -56.82 25.57
N SER A 700 -19.61 -57.50 25.43
CA SER A 700 -20.73 -57.38 26.37
C SER A 700 -20.25 -57.71 27.78
N VAL A 701 -20.65 -56.86 28.74
CA VAL A 701 -20.52 -57.13 30.19
C VAL A 701 -21.30 -58.38 30.55
#